data_AF-A0A812MNY1-F1
#
_entry.id   AF-A0A812MNY1-F1
#
_cell.length_a   1.000
_cell.length_b   1.000
_cell.length_c   1.000
_cell.angle_alpha   90.00
_cell.angle_beta   90.00
_cell.angle_gamma   90.00
#
_symmetry.space_group_name_H-M   'P 1'
#
loop_
_entity.id
_entity.type
_entity.pdbx_description
1 polymer ?
#
loop_
_entity_poly.entity_id
_entity_poly.type
_entity_poly.pdbx_seq_one_letter_code
_entity_poly.pdbx_strand_id
1 'polypeptide(L)'
;MRDGNTLFYWWEPENYEFGVDKVPLLFPVYNASEWAVGNQRTDQPPGYVGKLVSSNLQAKAPRVHTLIERFSLSTGMLEELNQLLSLSGISAGGTPTAGDDVVYRAACDWVRSSESLWRAWIPTTCDAGSGLVDAGGQYLLSRGDDAVGCSTCSSGRFSEPLLDGQGFIYRCAMCPPGTYQEFANQVGCNDCALGRFANETGATACSLCPLGTFADQEGRTSCASCGDNTWTTMDLALVSNEGSSDGGGRWIEVRGATSKDFCVCVEGRHFWQGQCELCLQGTTCLGPTSLRIDPGFFAFPEHPGNVFRCFGLEQRCQGGPPGSCAAGRSNQSLACAQCLPGFQAQADGQCRECAAADFAIVFGLCLLGVVFVGCLHASLIAEEKFASHGSQHGSLLNVALGLSQLVTCAQVFGVMRRLRIPWEASSWFMGEPFSLLLLTSEFLSLDALVYSFSSIQCVLPSSAVEEYLAGASLLPLAFVLSLILVHSAYISWRRSGLRLDSLAKTCGSFSMLFMISILSSILEPFYCNLHPNGDRTMQSRHDVLCNFRAEHLEICLAAIALSTVPIAFLSICVRIIVFDLPKRIQRADVGFVNACSFLVLRYRPGVEAFAVIVLLRNILVTLSPLITSQAGSLLLLCTCLYITFCGVAFWQPWRTKLATYTDLVMHAGSLLVLDMGKFYAPAAEDGYTLMIICIVASGIMLVWGTVVVLWAARHRFLK
;
A
#
# COMPACT_ATOMS: atom_id res chain seq x y z
N MET A 1 -89.41 -7.45 -40.36
CA MET A 1 -90.33 -8.56 -40.65
C MET A 1 -91.70 -8.14 -40.14
N ARG A 2 -92.50 -7.49 -40.99
CA ARG A 2 -93.92 -7.23 -40.74
C ARG A 2 -94.68 -8.35 -41.46
N ASP A 3 -95.67 -8.92 -40.77
CA ASP A 3 -96.64 -9.93 -41.24
C ASP A 3 -96.28 -11.43 -41.08
N GLY A 4 -95.86 -11.84 -39.87
CA GLY A 4 -95.84 -13.26 -39.46
C GLY A 4 -96.15 -13.43 -37.97
N ASN A 5 -97.20 -14.19 -37.64
CA ASN A 5 -97.50 -14.62 -36.26
C ASN A 5 -96.44 -15.65 -35.81
N THR A 6 -95.42 -15.20 -35.09
CA THR A 6 -94.34 -16.08 -34.60
C THR A 6 -94.41 -16.20 -33.08
N LEU A 7 -94.47 -17.44 -32.60
CA LEU A 7 -94.36 -17.77 -31.16
C LEU A 7 -92.89 -18.04 -30.81
N PHE A 8 -92.40 -17.46 -29.72
CA PHE A 8 -91.05 -17.71 -29.19
C PHE A 8 -91.14 -18.21 -27.75
N TYR A 9 -90.16 -19.03 -27.35
CA TYR A 9 -89.93 -19.38 -25.95
C TYR A 9 -88.88 -18.43 -25.37
N TRP A 10 -89.13 -17.85 -24.20
CA TRP A 10 -88.19 -17.03 -23.44
C TRP A 10 -88.25 -17.38 -21.96
N TRP A 11 -87.24 -16.97 -21.19
CA TRP A 11 -87.24 -17.09 -19.73
C TRP A 11 -86.91 -15.74 -19.07
N GLU A 12 -87.23 -15.61 -17.79
CA GLU A 12 -86.80 -14.45 -17.00
C GLU A 12 -85.81 -14.91 -15.92
N PRO A 13 -84.65 -14.23 -15.78
CA PRO A 13 -84.21 -13.04 -16.51
C PRO A 13 -83.44 -13.37 -17.81
N GLU A 14 -83.85 -12.78 -18.95
CA GLU A 14 -83.16 -12.89 -20.25
C GLU A 14 -83.12 -11.51 -20.96
N ASN A 15 -81.94 -11.11 -21.47
CA ASN A 15 -81.67 -9.73 -21.95
C ASN A 15 -81.92 -9.48 -23.41
N TYR A 16 -82.41 -10.47 -24.16
CA TYR A 16 -82.67 -10.25 -25.56
C TYR A 16 -83.91 -9.37 -25.70
N GLU A 17 -83.69 -8.07 -25.94
CA GLU A 17 -84.73 -7.14 -26.35
C GLU A 17 -85.13 -7.49 -27.79
N PHE A 18 -86.22 -8.25 -27.93
CA PHE A 18 -86.75 -8.58 -29.26
C PHE A 18 -87.35 -7.35 -29.98
N GLY A 19 -87.30 -6.15 -29.38
CA GLY A 19 -87.89 -4.93 -29.93
C GLY A 19 -89.41 -4.99 -30.09
N VAL A 20 -90.06 -5.89 -29.33
CA VAL A 20 -91.50 -6.14 -29.34
C VAL A 20 -91.99 -6.22 -27.89
N ASP A 21 -93.17 -5.67 -27.62
CA ASP A 21 -93.86 -5.83 -26.34
C ASP A 21 -94.17 -7.32 -26.12
N LYS A 22 -93.44 -7.95 -25.19
CA LYS A 22 -93.63 -9.37 -24.85
C LYS A 22 -94.90 -9.49 -24.01
N VAL A 23 -95.90 -10.22 -24.50
CA VAL A 23 -97.07 -10.60 -23.69
C VAL A 23 -96.92 -12.06 -23.33
N PRO A 24 -96.75 -12.43 -22.03
CA PRO A 24 -96.69 -13.82 -21.64
C PRO A 24 -98.00 -14.51 -21.99
N LEU A 25 -97.92 -15.48 -22.90
CA LEU A 25 -99.00 -16.42 -23.14
C LEU A 25 -98.93 -17.48 -22.04
N LEU A 26 -99.55 -17.18 -20.91
CA LEU A 26 -99.69 -18.12 -19.81
C LEU A 26 -100.68 -19.21 -20.22
N PHE A 27 -100.16 -20.40 -20.50
CA PHE A 27 -101.02 -21.57 -20.57
C PHE A 27 -101.47 -21.93 -19.14
N PRO A 28 -102.63 -22.55 -18.93
CA PRO A 28 -102.94 -23.13 -17.62
C PRO A 28 -102.05 -24.35 -17.37
N VAL A 29 -101.66 -24.57 -16.11
CA VAL A 29 -100.84 -25.73 -15.69
C VAL A 29 -101.49 -27.03 -16.16
N TYR A 30 -100.66 -27.99 -16.60
CA TYR A 30 -101.11 -29.29 -17.08
C TYR A 30 -102.14 -29.94 -16.13
N ASN A 31 -103.30 -30.31 -16.69
CA ASN A 31 -104.31 -31.12 -16.01
C ASN A 31 -104.63 -32.34 -16.88
N ALA A 32 -104.31 -33.52 -16.35
CA ALA A 32 -104.47 -34.80 -17.03
C ALA A 32 -105.91 -35.08 -17.49
N SER A 33 -106.91 -34.60 -16.73
CA SER A 33 -108.33 -34.84 -17.03
C SER A 33 -108.84 -33.98 -18.19
N GLU A 34 -108.38 -32.74 -18.30
CA GLU A 34 -108.73 -31.84 -19.41
C GLU A 34 -108.00 -32.26 -20.71
N TRP A 35 -106.75 -32.71 -20.58
CA TRP A 35 -105.95 -33.18 -21.71
C TRP A 35 -106.62 -34.32 -22.48
N ALA A 36 -107.26 -35.25 -21.77
CA ALA A 36 -107.91 -36.43 -22.35
C ALA A 36 -109.12 -36.11 -23.25
N VAL A 37 -109.78 -34.96 -23.05
CA VAL A 37 -110.94 -34.50 -23.86
C VAL A 37 -110.56 -33.53 -24.99
N GLY A 38 -109.26 -33.47 -25.32
CA GLY A 38 -108.74 -32.66 -26.42
C GLY A 38 -108.28 -31.26 -26.02
N ASN A 39 -108.30 -30.91 -24.73
CA ASN A 39 -107.82 -29.63 -24.23
C ASN A 39 -106.35 -29.74 -23.79
N GLN A 40 -105.44 -29.63 -24.76
CA GLN A 40 -104.02 -29.91 -24.61
C GLN A 40 -103.20 -28.69 -24.11
N ARG A 41 -103.26 -28.39 -22.80
CA ARG A 41 -102.57 -27.25 -22.13
C ARG A 41 -101.27 -27.65 -21.40
N THR A 42 -100.21 -26.83 -21.40
CA THR A 42 -98.82 -27.25 -21.05
C THR A 42 -98.00 -26.34 -20.12
N ASP A 43 -98.57 -25.49 -19.25
CA ASP A 43 -97.71 -24.59 -18.44
C ASP A 43 -96.92 -25.31 -17.33
N GLN A 44 -95.73 -24.78 -17.00
CA GLN A 44 -94.79 -25.34 -16.01
C GLN A 44 -94.73 -24.47 -14.73
N PRO A 45 -94.46 -25.08 -13.55
CA PRO A 45 -94.21 -24.31 -12.32
C PRO A 45 -92.96 -23.42 -12.44
N PRO A 46 -92.86 -22.33 -11.65
CA PRO A 46 -91.69 -21.44 -11.69
C PRO A 46 -90.40 -22.22 -11.44
N GLY A 47 -89.43 -22.08 -12.35
CA GLY A 47 -88.12 -22.70 -12.24
C GLY A 47 -87.29 -22.09 -11.12
N TYR A 48 -86.41 -22.89 -10.50
CA TYR A 48 -85.39 -22.41 -9.58
C TYR A 48 -83.99 -22.57 -10.19
N VAL A 49 -83.08 -21.64 -9.90
CA VAL A 49 -81.68 -21.74 -10.29
C VAL A 49 -80.90 -22.36 -9.12
N GLY A 50 -80.46 -23.61 -9.29
CA GLY A 50 -79.64 -24.33 -8.31
C GLY A 50 -78.16 -24.39 -8.70
N LYS A 51 -77.28 -24.60 -7.71
CA LYS A 51 -75.84 -24.82 -7.91
C LYS A 51 -75.54 -26.31 -7.73
N LEU A 52 -74.97 -26.95 -8.74
CA LEU A 52 -74.53 -28.34 -8.65
C LEU A 52 -73.02 -28.38 -8.40
N VAL A 53 -72.61 -29.11 -7.37
CA VAL A 53 -71.19 -29.34 -7.03
C VAL A 53 -70.90 -30.83 -6.97
N SER A 54 -69.65 -31.21 -7.24
CA SER A 54 -69.20 -32.59 -7.04
C SER A 54 -69.29 -32.96 -5.56
N SER A 55 -69.77 -34.17 -5.26
CA SER A 55 -69.81 -34.72 -3.89
C SER A 55 -68.45 -34.75 -3.20
N ASN A 56 -67.36 -34.79 -3.98
CA ASN A 56 -65.98 -34.79 -3.46
C ASN A 56 -65.43 -33.39 -3.18
N LEU A 57 -66.14 -32.32 -3.54
CA LEU A 57 -65.63 -30.96 -3.42
C LEU A 57 -65.39 -30.56 -1.96
N GLN A 58 -66.27 -30.97 -1.05
CA GLN A 58 -66.12 -30.69 0.38
C GLN A 58 -64.82 -31.25 0.95
N ALA A 59 -64.44 -32.47 0.52
CA ALA A 59 -63.21 -33.12 0.97
C ALA A 59 -61.95 -32.54 0.31
N LYS A 60 -62.01 -32.15 -0.97
CA LYS A 60 -60.85 -31.66 -1.72
C LYS A 60 -60.59 -30.17 -1.55
N ALA A 61 -61.64 -29.37 -1.37
CA ALA A 61 -61.56 -27.91 -1.29
C ALA A 61 -62.68 -27.36 -0.40
N PRO A 62 -62.59 -27.54 0.93
CA PRO A 62 -63.66 -27.17 1.87
C PRO A 62 -63.98 -25.67 1.86
N ARG A 63 -62.99 -24.81 1.59
CA ARG A 63 -63.18 -23.36 1.46
C ARG A 63 -63.99 -22.99 0.21
N VAL A 64 -63.73 -23.65 -0.91
CA VAL A 64 -64.48 -23.47 -2.15
C VAL A 64 -65.91 -24.00 -1.99
N HIS A 65 -66.06 -25.15 -1.32
CA HIS A 65 -67.38 -25.68 -0.97
C HIS A 65 -68.20 -24.68 -0.15
N THR A 66 -67.63 -24.14 0.93
CA THR A 66 -68.31 -23.17 1.81
C THR A 66 -68.64 -21.87 1.08
N LEU A 67 -67.72 -21.38 0.23
CA LEU A 67 -67.95 -20.21 -0.62
C LEU A 67 -69.14 -20.47 -1.56
N ILE A 68 -69.14 -21.60 -2.27
CA ILE A 68 -70.22 -21.95 -3.20
C ILE A 68 -71.53 -22.17 -2.45
N GLU A 69 -71.51 -22.72 -1.23
CA GLU A 69 -72.71 -22.88 -0.41
C GLU A 69 -73.34 -21.52 -0.07
N ARG A 70 -72.54 -20.55 0.39
CA ARG A 70 -72.97 -19.21 0.78
C ARG A 70 -73.29 -18.28 -0.40
N PHE A 71 -72.72 -18.54 -1.58
CA PHE A 71 -72.94 -17.75 -2.80
C PHE A 71 -74.44 -17.74 -3.17
N SER A 72 -75.11 -16.60 -3.05
CA SER A 72 -76.55 -16.49 -3.33
C SER A 72 -76.82 -15.65 -4.56
N LEU A 73 -77.58 -16.17 -5.52
CA LEU A 73 -78.03 -15.46 -6.71
C LEU A 73 -79.48 -15.03 -6.52
N SER A 74 -79.71 -13.72 -6.39
CA SER A 74 -81.07 -13.14 -6.40
C SER A 74 -81.47 -12.72 -7.81
N THR A 75 -82.77 -12.63 -8.08
CA THR A 75 -83.29 -12.14 -9.36
C THR A 75 -82.82 -10.72 -9.68
N GLY A 76 -82.78 -9.84 -8.67
CA GLY A 76 -82.23 -8.48 -8.83
C GLY A 76 -80.74 -8.45 -9.18
N MET A 77 -79.94 -9.35 -8.59
CA MET A 77 -78.50 -9.47 -8.93
C MET A 77 -78.30 -9.94 -10.38
N LEU A 78 -79.13 -10.89 -10.83
CA LEU A 78 -79.10 -11.36 -12.21
C LEU A 78 -79.49 -10.24 -13.17
N GLU A 79 -80.46 -9.39 -12.83
CA GLU A 79 -80.87 -8.22 -13.62
C GLU A 79 -79.77 -7.14 -13.70
N GLU A 80 -79.06 -6.87 -12.60
CA GLU A 80 -77.91 -5.97 -12.58
C GLU A 80 -76.74 -6.47 -13.44
N LEU A 81 -76.36 -7.74 -13.30
CA LEU A 81 -75.31 -8.38 -14.10
C LEU A 81 -75.68 -8.35 -15.60
N ASN A 82 -76.96 -8.57 -15.87
CA ASN A 82 -77.53 -8.51 -17.20
C ASN A 82 -77.46 -7.12 -17.83
N GLN A 83 -77.76 -6.06 -17.07
CA GLN A 83 -77.57 -4.69 -17.52
C GLN A 83 -76.09 -4.37 -17.81
N LEU A 84 -75.16 -4.80 -16.94
CA LEU A 84 -73.71 -4.60 -17.16
C LEU A 84 -73.21 -5.30 -18.43
N LEU A 85 -73.73 -6.49 -18.74
CA LEU A 85 -73.42 -7.22 -19.96
C LEU A 85 -74.06 -6.58 -21.21
N SER A 86 -75.21 -5.92 -21.08
CA SER A 86 -75.87 -5.20 -22.18
C SER A 86 -75.15 -3.88 -22.56
N LEU A 87 -74.70 -3.11 -21.56
CA LEU A 87 -74.00 -1.84 -21.75
C LEU A 87 -72.61 -2.02 -22.36
N SER A 88 -72.02 -3.20 -22.24
CA SER A 88 -70.72 -3.54 -22.80
C SER A 88 -70.75 -3.97 -24.28
N GLY A 89 -71.92 -3.86 -24.95
CA GLY A 89 -72.01 -3.84 -26.42
C GLY A 89 -71.99 -5.20 -27.11
N ILE A 90 -72.54 -6.25 -26.49
CA ILE A 90 -72.68 -7.56 -27.12
C ILE A 90 -73.79 -7.50 -28.19
N SER A 91 -73.45 -7.08 -29.41
CA SER A 91 -74.28 -7.35 -30.59
C SER A 91 -74.12 -8.81 -30.99
N ALA A 92 -75.21 -9.57 -31.04
CA ALA A 92 -75.22 -10.96 -31.47
C ALA A 92 -74.58 -11.12 -32.86
N GLY A 93 -73.33 -11.61 -32.91
CA GLY A 93 -72.63 -11.85 -34.19
C GLY A 93 -71.09 -11.81 -34.16
N GLY A 94 -70.45 -11.46 -33.04
CA GLY A 94 -68.97 -11.41 -32.93
C GLY A 94 -68.31 -12.78 -32.70
N THR A 95 -67.13 -13.00 -33.28
CA THR A 95 -66.30 -14.21 -33.13
C THR A 95 -65.90 -14.50 -31.66
N PRO A 96 -65.67 -15.78 -31.28
CA PRO A 96 -65.65 -16.24 -29.88
C PRO A 96 -64.59 -15.60 -28.98
N THR A 97 -63.52 -15.03 -29.53
CA THR A 97 -62.38 -14.51 -28.75
C THR A 97 -62.61 -13.11 -28.17
N ALA A 98 -63.64 -12.37 -28.61
CA ALA A 98 -63.95 -11.05 -28.07
C ALA A 98 -64.99 -11.07 -26.93
N GLY A 99 -65.80 -12.15 -26.83
CA GLY A 99 -66.89 -12.26 -25.86
C GLY A 99 -66.43 -12.56 -24.43
N ASP A 100 -65.41 -13.42 -24.27
CA ASP A 100 -64.92 -13.84 -22.96
C ASP A 100 -64.33 -12.67 -22.16
N ASP A 101 -63.51 -11.81 -22.80
CA ASP A 101 -62.89 -10.64 -22.14
C ASP A 101 -63.95 -9.63 -21.64
N VAL A 102 -65.06 -9.47 -22.37
CA VAL A 102 -66.17 -8.61 -21.94
C VAL A 102 -66.89 -9.18 -20.72
N VAL A 103 -67.14 -10.49 -20.70
CA VAL A 103 -67.75 -11.17 -19.54
C VAL A 103 -66.82 -11.11 -18.33
N TYR A 104 -65.52 -11.32 -18.51
CA TYR A 104 -64.53 -11.22 -17.43
C TYR A 104 -64.42 -9.80 -16.87
N ARG A 105 -64.44 -8.76 -17.73
CA ARG A 105 -64.43 -7.37 -17.28
C ARG A 105 -65.71 -6.98 -16.54
N ALA A 106 -66.87 -7.34 -17.07
CA ALA A 106 -68.15 -7.10 -16.41
C ALA A 106 -68.23 -7.80 -15.04
N ALA A 107 -67.74 -9.05 -14.96
CA ALA A 107 -67.62 -9.76 -13.70
C ALA A 107 -66.64 -9.09 -12.74
N CYS A 108 -65.48 -8.62 -13.22
CA CYS A 108 -64.51 -7.87 -12.41
C CYS A 108 -65.10 -6.57 -11.86
N ASP A 109 -65.81 -5.82 -12.69
CA ASP A 109 -66.41 -4.53 -12.30
C ASP A 109 -67.54 -4.76 -11.29
N TRP A 110 -68.37 -5.79 -11.48
CA TRP A 110 -69.39 -6.19 -10.50
C TRP A 110 -68.78 -6.62 -9.16
N VAL A 111 -67.71 -7.43 -9.18
CA VAL A 111 -67.00 -7.81 -7.95
C VAL A 111 -66.47 -6.58 -7.22
N ARG A 112 -65.97 -5.56 -7.93
CA ARG A 112 -65.50 -4.33 -7.28
C ARG A 112 -66.64 -3.47 -6.72
N SER A 113 -67.76 -3.37 -7.43
CA SER A 113 -68.89 -2.53 -7.00
C SER A 113 -69.75 -3.16 -5.90
N SER A 114 -69.74 -4.49 -5.79
CA SER A 114 -70.67 -5.26 -4.97
C SER A 114 -70.00 -5.95 -3.76
N GLU A 115 -68.93 -5.34 -3.24
CA GLU A 115 -68.10 -5.89 -2.14
C GLU A 115 -68.90 -6.28 -0.90
N SER A 116 -69.88 -5.46 -0.51
CA SER A 116 -70.73 -5.72 0.65
C SER A 116 -71.58 -6.99 0.52
N LEU A 117 -71.89 -7.41 -0.71
CA LEU A 117 -72.70 -8.60 -0.99
C LEU A 117 -71.86 -9.87 -0.94
N TRP A 118 -70.72 -9.90 -1.64
CA TRP A 118 -69.92 -11.14 -1.72
C TRP A 118 -68.98 -11.35 -0.54
N ARG A 119 -68.63 -10.31 0.25
CA ARG A 119 -67.84 -10.49 1.48
C ARG A 119 -68.47 -11.48 2.45
N ALA A 120 -69.80 -11.48 2.56
CA ALA A 120 -70.54 -12.41 3.41
C ALA A 120 -70.36 -13.89 2.97
N TRP A 121 -69.94 -14.13 1.73
CA TRP A 121 -69.77 -15.48 1.18
C TRP A 121 -68.42 -16.10 1.52
N ILE A 122 -67.42 -15.32 1.95
CA ILE A 122 -66.08 -15.82 2.25
C ILE A 122 -66.06 -16.52 3.63
N PRO A 123 -65.50 -17.73 3.75
CA PRO A 123 -65.36 -18.41 5.04
C PRO A 123 -64.33 -17.72 5.95
N THR A 124 -64.65 -17.61 7.25
CA THR A 124 -63.88 -16.89 8.28
C THR A 124 -62.87 -17.74 9.07
N THR A 125 -62.65 -19.00 8.67
CA THR A 125 -61.70 -19.91 9.32
C THR A 125 -60.32 -19.80 8.66
N CYS A 126 -59.31 -19.34 9.40
CA CYS A 126 -57.93 -19.25 8.89
C CYS A 126 -57.23 -20.62 8.99
N ASP A 127 -56.56 -21.04 7.91
CA ASP A 127 -55.74 -22.24 7.87
C ASP A 127 -54.28 -21.93 8.25
N ALA A 128 -53.49 -22.99 8.53
CA ALA A 128 -52.05 -22.87 8.74
C ALA A 128 -51.37 -22.15 7.54
N GLY A 129 -50.44 -21.24 7.86
CA GLY A 129 -49.80 -20.32 6.92
C GLY A 129 -50.52 -18.97 6.74
N SER A 130 -51.78 -18.88 7.17
CA SER A 130 -52.58 -17.63 7.17
C SER A 130 -52.96 -17.20 8.58
N GLY A 131 -53.28 -15.91 8.75
CA GLY A 131 -53.71 -15.34 10.02
C GLY A 131 -54.87 -14.37 9.87
N LEU A 132 -55.55 -14.12 10.99
CA LEU A 132 -56.65 -13.18 11.12
C LEU A 132 -56.24 -11.77 10.66
N VAL A 133 -57.12 -11.11 9.90
CA VAL A 133 -56.98 -9.70 9.51
C VAL A 133 -58.25 -8.89 9.69
N ASP A 134 -58.07 -7.59 9.92
CA ASP A 134 -59.15 -6.61 9.92
C ASP A 134 -59.59 -6.20 8.51
N ALA A 135 -60.58 -5.30 8.42
CA ALA A 135 -61.06 -4.76 7.16
C ALA A 135 -59.98 -4.01 6.35
N GLY A 136 -58.94 -3.49 7.01
CA GLY A 136 -57.81 -2.79 6.43
C GLY A 136 -56.62 -3.70 6.08
N GLY A 137 -56.71 -5.01 6.33
CA GLY A 137 -55.67 -5.99 6.05
C GLY A 137 -54.55 -6.08 7.11
N GLN A 138 -54.72 -5.47 8.29
CA GLN A 138 -53.77 -5.60 9.40
C GLN A 138 -53.99 -6.91 10.17
N TYR A 139 -52.91 -7.57 10.58
CA TYR A 139 -52.99 -8.82 11.35
C TYR A 139 -53.50 -8.58 12.76
N LEU A 140 -54.50 -9.37 13.16
CA LEU A 140 -55.11 -9.30 14.48
C LEU A 140 -54.53 -10.37 15.41
N LEU A 141 -54.48 -10.04 16.71
CA LEU A 141 -53.98 -10.94 17.76
C LEU A 141 -55.05 -11.91 18.29
N SER A 142 -56.33 -11.61 18.08
CA SER A 142 -57.47 -12.42 18.52
C SER A 142 -58.67 -12.28 17.59
N ARG A 143 -59.59 -13.24 17.66
CA ARG A 143 -60.88 -13.22 16.96
C ARG A 143 -61.86 -12.28 17.70
N GLY A 144 -61.65 -10.97 17.54
CA GLY A 144 -62.58 -9.93 18.01
C GLY A 144 -63.61 -9.55 16.94
N ASP A 145 -64.46 -8.55 17.23
CA ASP A 145 -65.47 -8.04 16.29
C ASP A 145 -64.85 -7.43 15.01
N ASP A 146 -63.57 -7.07 15.06
CA ASP A 146 -62.82 -6.47 13.96
C ASP A 146 -62.27 -7.51 12.95
N ALA A 147 -62.39 -8.81 13.22
CA ALA A 147 -61.87 -9.87 12.34
C ALA A 147 -62.77 -10.09 11.11
N VAL A 148 -62.32 -9.64 9.94
CA VAL A 148 -63.13 -9.68 8.70
C VAL A 148 -62.66 -10.75 7.72
N GLY A 149 -61.45 -11.31 7.89
CA GLY A 149 -60.95 -12.37 7.04
C GLY A 149 -59.60 -12.94 7.44
N CYS A 150 -58.97 -13.66 6.51
CA CYS A 150 -57.66 -14.30 6.70
C CYS A 150 -56.73 -13.94 5.53
N SER A 151 -55.47 -13.63 5.83
CA SER A 151 -54.41 -13.39 4.84
C SER A 151 -53.14 -14.19 5.16
N THR A 152 -52.30 -14.44 4.16
CA THR A 152 -51.04 -15.21 4.33
C THR A 152 -50.03 -14.44 5.16
N CYS A 153 -49.42 -15.07 6.15
CA CYS A 153 -48.38 -14.42 6.94
C CYS A 153 -47.19 -14.02 6.06
N SER A 154 -46.82 -12.74 6.09
CA SER A 154 -45.67 -12.20 5.35
C SER A 154 -44.34 -12.72 5.91
N SER A 155 -43.23 -12.53 5.19
CA SER A 155 -41.88 -12.82 5.71
C SER A 155 -41.64 -12.12 7.07
N GLY A 156 -40.82 -12.75 7.91
CA GLY A 156 -40.62 -12.37 9.30
C GLY A 156 -41.80 -12.74 10.23
N ARG A 157 -42.87 -13.35 9.72
CA ARG A 157 -44.02 -13.81 10.51
C ARG A 157 -44.34 -15.27 10.22
N PHE A 158 -44.92 -15.94 11.21
CA PHE A 158 -45.39 -17.32 11.12
C PHE A 158 -46.82 -17.46 11.61
N SER A 159 -47.53 -18.47 11.12
CA SER A 159 -48.91 -18.76 11.56
C SER A 159 -48.89 -19.52 12.89
N GLU A 160 -49.20 -18.82 13.97
CA GLU A 160 -49.31 -19.36 15.31
C GLU A 160 -50.74 -19.86 15.57
N PRO A 161 -50.93 -21.10 16.05
CA PRO A 161 -52.23 -21.60 16.43
C PRO A 161 -52.73 -20.88 17.69
N LEU A 162 -53.96 -20.36 17.62
CA LEU A 162 -54.69 -19.73 18.70
C LEU A 162 -55.92 -20.59 19.03
N LEU A 163 -56.04 -21.00 20.29
CA LEU A 163 -57.26 -21.63 20.81
C LEU A 163 -58.09 -20.57 21.49
N ASP A 164 -59.28 -20.30 20.95
CA ASP A 164 -60.27 -19.42 21.57
C ASP A 164 -61.49 -20.21 22.06
N GLY A 165 -62.44 -19.53 22.72
CA GLY A 165 -63.69 -20.14 23.19
C GLY A 165 -64.60 -20.69 22.08
N GLN A 166 -64.26 -20.48 20.81
CA GLN A 166 -64.98 -20.93 19.62
C GLN A 166 -64.19 -21.97 18.79
N GLY A 167 -63.00 -22.39 19.24
CA GLY A 167 -62.19 -23.44 18.61
C GLY A 167 -60.79 -23.00 18.20
N PHE A 168 -60.17 -23.76 17.29
CA PHE A 168 -58.83 -23.48 16.78
C PHE A 168 -58.88 -22.49 15.61
N ILE A 169 -57.96 -21.52 15.61
CA ILE A 169 -57.68 -20.59 14.51
C ILE A 169 -56.19 -20.27 14.44
N TYR A 170 -55.74 -19.63 13.36
CA TYR A 170 -54.35 -19.19 13.20
C TYR A 170 -54.25 -17.66 13.15
N ARG A 171 -53.16 -17.12 13.71
CA ARG A 171 -52.80 -15.69 13.66
C ARG A 171 -51.35 -15.53 13.21
N CYS A 172 -51.00 -14.38 12.62
CA CYS A 172 -49.61 -14.13 12.18
C CYS A 172 -48.77 -13.47 13.27
N ALA A 173 -47.95 -14.26 13.96
CA ALA A 173 -47.00 -13.78 14.97
C ALA A 173 -45.66 -13.44 14.33
N MET A 174 -44.92 -12.47 14.87
CA MET A 174 -43.54 -12.19 14.45
C MET A 174 -42.60 -13.28 14.92
N CYS A 175 -41.57 -13.59 14.13
CA CYS A 175 -40.51 -14.49 14.58
C CYS A 175 -39.83 -13.94 15.84
N PRO A 176 -39.70 -14.74 16.91
CA PRO A 176 -38.96 -14.31 18.10
C PRO A 176 -37.48 -14.10 17.78
N PRO A 177 -36.75 -13.27 18.56
CA PRO A 177 -35.30 -13.12 18.41
C PRO A 177 -34.61 -14.48 18.46
N GLY A 178 -33.53 -14.63 17.70
CA GLY A 178 -32.84 -15.90 17.49
C GLY A 178 -33.39 -16.72 16.33
N THR A 179 -34.56 -16.36 15.81
CA THR A 179 -35.20 -17.06 14.68
C THR A 179 -35.48 -16.11 13.53
N TYR A 180 -35.62 -16.66 12.32
CA TYR A 180 -35.94 -15.90 11.12
C TYR A 180 -36.94 -16.65 10.24
N GLN A 181 -37.62 -15.91 9.36
CA GLN A 181 -38.43 -16.50 8.31
C GLN A 181 -38.36 -15.67 7.03
N GLU A 182 -37.77 -16.26 5.99
CA GLU A 182 -37.56 -15.61 4.70
C GLU A 182 -38.82 -15.62 3.83
N PHE A 183 -39.63 -16.68 3.91
CA PHE A 183 -40.75 -16.90 3.00
C PHE A 183 -42.10 -16.59 3.66
N ALA A 184 -43.06 -16.14 2.85
CA ALA A 184 -44.46 -16.00 3.28
C ALA A 184 -45.16 -17.37 3.41
N ASN A 185 -46.32 -17.39 4.07
CA ASN A 185 -47.16 -18.58 4.24
C ASN A 185 -46.50 -19.70 5.06
N GLN A 186 -45.69 -19.33 6.06
CA GLN A 186 -44.93 -20.28 6.87
C GLN A 186 -45.57 -20.51 8.23
N VAL A 187 -45.42 -21.72 8.75
CA VAL A 187 -46.04 -22.17 10.01
C VAL A 187 -45.09 -22.11 11.22
N GLY A 188 -43.83 -21.76 11.00
CA GLY A 188 -42.82 -21.59 12.02
C GLY A 188 -41.67 -20.70 11.55
N CYS A 189 -40.74 -20.41 12.46
CA CYS A 189 -39.51 -19.69 12.19
C CYS A 189 -38.33 -20.65 12.31
N ASN A 190 -37.29 -20.42 11.50
CA ASN A 190 -36.06 -21.21 11.53
C ASN A 190 -35.08 -20.59 12.54
N ASP A 191 -34.38 -21.42 13.31
CA ASP A 191 -33.31 -20.94 14.18
C ASP A 191 -32.15 -20.37 13.36
N CYS A 192 -31.52 -19.33 13.88
CA CYS A 192 -30.27 -18.84 13.31
C CYS A 192 -29.19 -19.91 13.45
N ALA A 193 -28.63 -20.34 12.31
CA ALA A 193 -27.53 -21.29 12.29
C ALA A 193 -26.29 -20.73 13.04
N LEU A 194 -25.36 -21.64 13.38
CA LEU A 194 -24.08 -21.28 14.00
C LEU A 194 -23.37 -20.14 13.24
N GLY A 195 -22.68 -19.27 13.98
CA GLY A 195 -22.03 -18.08 13.43
C GLY A 195 -23.00 -16.96 13.02
N ARG A 196 -24.30 -17.13 13.21
CA ARG A 196 -25.32 -16.11 12.93
C ARG A 196 -26.17 -15.81 14.16
N PHE A 197 -26.76 -14.63 14.16
CA PHE A 197 -27.66 -14.17 15.20
C PHE A 197 -28.81 -13.33 14.62
N ALA A 198 -29.92 -13.28 15.34
CA ALA A 198 -31.01 -12.34 15.09
C ALA A 198 -31.43 -11.72 16.43
N ASN A 199 -31.17 -10.43 16.61
CA ASN A 199 -31.50 -9.69 17.83
C ASN A 199 -32.90 -9.08 17.80
N GLU A 200 -33.48 -8.90 16.60
CA GLU A 200 -34.76 -8.24 16.38
C GLU A 200 -35.89 -9.27 16.19
N THR A 201 -37.09 -8.91 16.67
CA THR A 201 -38.33 -9.63 16.36
C THR A 201 -38.72 -9.44 14.91
N GLY A 202 -39.19 -10.50 14.27
CA GLY A 202 -39.63 -10.45 12.88
C GLY A 202 -38.52 -10.47 11.85
N ALA A 203 -37.33 -10.99 12.22
CA ALA A 203 -36.21 -11.09 11.31
C ALA A 203 -36.55 -11.95 10.07
N THR A 204 -36.21 -11.45 8.89
CA THR A 204 -36.36 -12.20 7.63
C THR A 204 -35.11 -13.00 7.28
N ALA A 205 -33.97 -12.71 7.93
CA ALA A 205 -32.70 -13.42 7.80
C ALA A 205 -31.83 -13.20 9.05
N CYS A 206 -30.90 -14.13 9.31
CA CYS A 206 -29.93 -13.99 10.40
C CYS A 206 -28.64 -13.31 9.95
N SER A 207 -28.17 -12.36 10.77
CA SER A 207 -26.92 -11.62 10.56
C SER A 207 -25.71 -12.45 10.99
N LEU A 208 -24.57 -12.29 10.30
CA LEU A 208 -23.31 -12.92 10.70
C LEU A 208 -22.75 -12.27 11.96
N CYS A 209 -22.12 -13.05 12.83
CA CYS A 209 -21.41 -12.49 13.98
C CYS A 209 -20.27 -11.56 13.54
N PRO A 210 -20.19 -10.33 14.08
CA PRO A 210 -19.12 -9.41 13.76
C PRO A 210 -17.75 -9.94 14.24
N LEU A 211 -16.68 -9.36 13.71
CA LEU A 211 -15.31 -9.69 14.13
C LEU A 211 -15.14 -9.49 15.65
N GLY A 212 -14.38 -10.39 16.26
CA GLY A 212 -14.22 -10.46 17.72
C GLY A 212 -15.34 -11.20 18.44
N THR A 213 -16.34 -11.74 17.72
CA THR A 213 -17.47 -12.47 18.32
C THR A 213 -17.82 -13.76 17.57
N PHE A 214 -18.44 -14.71 18.27
CA PHE A 214 -18.85 -16.02 17.74
C PHE A 214 -20.26 -16.41 18.21
N ALA A 215 -20.92 -17.30 17.46
CA ALA A 215 -22.17 -17.93 17.89
C ALA A 215 -22.02 -19.45 17.81
N ASP A 216 -21.94 -20.07 18.97
CA ASP A 216 -21.68 -21.50 19.21
C ASP A 216 -22.94 -22.35 19.34
N GLN A 217 -24.11 -21.71 19.31
CA GLN A 217 -25.41 -22.36 19.44
C GLN A 217 -26.37 -21.79 18.40
N GLU A 218 -27.27 -22.65 17.92
CA GLU A 218 -28.38 -22.22 17.08
C GLU A 218 -29.35 -21.34 17.90
N GLY A 219 -30.08 -20.45 17.22
CA GLY A 219 -31.07 -19.62 17.90
C GLY A 219 -30.48 -18.43 18.69
N ARG A 220 -29.21 -18.09 18.50
CA ARG A 220 -28.56 -17.00 19.23
C ARG A 220 -29.20 -15.64 18.92
N THR A 221 -29.52 -14.89 19.97
CA THR A 221 -29.99 -13.50 19.89
C THR A 221 -28.83 -12.49 19.85
N SER A 222 -27.64 -12.91 20.28
CA SER A 222 -26.41 -12.12 20.29
C SER A 222 -25.17 -13.02 20.23
N CYS A 223 -24.09 -12.51 19.63
CA CYS A 223 -22.82 -13.23 19.56
C CYS A 223 -22.03 -13.10 20.86
N ALA A 224 -21.37 -14.18 21.27
CA ALA A 224 -20.45 -14.19 22.39
C ALA A 224 -19.12 -13.54 22.01
N SER A 225 -18.57 -12.71 22.90
CA SER A 225 -17.24 -12.12 22.70
C SER A 225 -16.14 -13.17 22.86
N CYS A 226 -15.09 -13.06 22.03
CA CYS A 226 -13.89 -13.89 22.15
C CYS A 226 -13.14 -13.72 23.49
N GLY A 227 -13.32 -12.58 24.16
CA GLY A 227 -12.64 -12.21 25.41
C GLY A 227 -11.47 -11.25 25.19
N ASP A 228 -10.74 -10.94 26.27
CA ASP A 228 -9.58 -10.05 26.22
C ASP A 228 -8.36 -10.81 25.64
N ASN A 229 -7.68 -10.21 24.65
CA ASN A 229 -6.50 -10.74 23.93
C ASN A 229 -6.76 -11.81 22.86
N THR A 230 -8.00 -11.99 22.46
CA THR A 230 -8.38 -12.94 21.41
C THR A 230 -9.29 -12.26 20.39
N TRP A 231 -9.17 -12.65 19.13
CA TRP A 231 -9.94 -12.05 18.02
C TRP A 231 -10.31 -13.14 17.03
N THR A 232 -11.46 -13.01 16.38
CA THR A 232 -11.85 -13.98 15.34
C THR A 232 -11.04 -13.72 14.07
N THR A 233 -10.12 -14.63 13.73
CA THR A 233 -9.53 -14.67 12.39
C THR A 233 -9.53 -16.09 11.89
N MET A 234 -10.23 -16.34 10.78
CA MET A 234 -9.98 -17.42 9.80
C MET A 234 -11.13 -17.47 8.77
N ASP A 235 -10.77 -17.74 7.52
CA ASP A 235 -11.65 -18.16 6.43
C ASP A 235 -11.31 -19.59 6.03
N LEU A 236 -12.33 -20.33 5.60
CA LEU A 236 -12.13 -21.35 4.58
C LEU A 236 -12.81 -20.83 3.30
N ALA A 237 -12.16 -19.87 2.63
CA ALA A 237 -12.41 -19.61 1.23
C ALA A 237 -11.08 -19.28 0.54
N LEU A 238 -10.54 -20.29 -0.14
CA LEU A 238 -9.40 -20.18 -1.04
C LEU A 238 -9.84 -19.32 -2.23
N VAL A 239 -9.50 -18.03 -2.24
CA VAL A 239 -9.69 -17.17 -3.43
C VAL A 239 -8.62 -17.57 -4.45
N SER A 240 -8.96 -18.57 -5.28
CA SER A 240 -8.32 -19.00 -6.54
C SER A 240 -6.78 -19.11 -6.58
N ASN A 241 -6.29 -20.28 -6.98
CA ASN A 241 -4.89 -20.53 -7.39
C ASN A 241 -4.50 -19.89 -8.74
N GLU A 242 -5.06 -18.74 -9.11
CA GLU A 242 -4.72 -18.07 -10.37
C GLU A 242 -4.16 -16.67 -10.09
N GLY A 243 -2.83 -16.58 -10.02
CA GLY A 243 -2.11 -15.34 -10.32
C GLY A 243 -1.19 -14.74 -9.24
N SER A 244 -0.97 -15.38 -8.08
CA SER A 244 0.02 -14.92 -7.10
C SER A 244 1.33 -15.69 -7.29
N SER A 245 2.37 -15.02 -7.78
CA SER A 245 3.71 -15.58 -8.01
C SER A 245 4.52 -15.84 -6.74
N ASP A 246 3.90 -15.76 -5.55
CA ASP A 246 4.62 -15.74 -4.26
C ASP A 246 4.14 -16.79 -3.23
N GLY A 247 3.33 -17.77 -3.63
CA GLY A 247 2.95 -18.90 -2.75
C GLY A 247 2.09 -18.54 -1.52
N GLY A 248 1.83 -17.25 -1.26
CA GLY A 248 0.94 -16.78 -0.20
C GLY A 248 -0.51 -16.70 -0.67
N GLY A 249 -1.39 -17.49 -0.05
CA GLY A 249 -2.84 -17.36 -0.22
C GLY A 249 -3.34 -15.98 0.25
N ARG A 250 -4.36 -15.44 -0.42
CA ARG A 250 -5.00 -14.18 -0.04
C ARG A 250 -6.14 -14.48 0.95
N TRP A 251 -5.92 -14.17 2.22
CA TRP A 251 -6.87 -14.44 3.31
C TRP A 251 -7.80 -13.23 3.53
N ILE A 252 -9.10 -13.47 3.70
CA ILE A 252 -10.10 -12.45 4.03
C ILE A 252 -10.48 -12.60 5.52
N GLU A 253 -10.68 -11.49 6.22
CA GLU A 253 -11.24 -11.50 7.57
C GLU A 253 -12.74 -11.85 7.51
N VAL A 254 -13.15 -12.93 8.18
CA VAL A 254 -14.49 -13.50 8.04
C VAL A 254 -15.35 -13.20 9.23
N ARG A 255 -16.59 -12.82 8.95
CA ARG A 255 -17.67 -12.68 9.93
C ARG A 255 -18.37 -14.02 10.10
N GLY A 256 -18.82 -14.33 11.32
CA GLY A 256 -19.63 -15.51 11.60
C GLY A 256 -18.87 -16.72 12.15
N ALA A 257 -17.94 -16.50 13.08
CA ALA A 257 -17.29 -17.60 13.79
C ALA A 257 -18.30 -18.49 14.53
N THR A 258 -18.15 -19.82 14.38
CA THR A 258 -19.08 -20.83 14.92
C THR A 258 -18.63 -21.43 16.25
N SER A 259 -17.41 -21.11 16.72
CA SER A 259 -16.84 -21.61 17.98
C SER A 259 -15.83 -20.59 18.54
N LYS A 260 -15.57 -20.70 19.85
CA LYS A 260 -14.48 -20.00 20.53
C LYS A 260 -13.09 -20.40 20.00
N ASP A 261 -12.97 -21.57 19.37
CA ASP A 261 -11.69 -22.03 18.80
C ASP A 261 -11.18 -21.13 17.67
N PHE A 262 -12.06 -20.36 17.03
CA PHE A 262 -11.71 -19.37 16.01
C PHE A 262 -11.21 -18.05 16.61
N CYS A 263 -11.20 -17.90 17.94
CA CYS A 263 -10.72 -16.72 18.66
C CYS A 263 -9.19 -16.74 18.87
N VAL A 264 -8.42 -16.91 17.79
CA VAL A 264 -6.95 -16.86 17.80
C VAL A 264 -6.45 -16.08 16.59
N CYS A 265 -5.35 -15.32 16.75
CA CYS A 265 -4.61 -14.80 15.61
C CYS A 265 -3.81 -15.93 14.97
N VAL A 266 -3.93 -16.10 13.66
CA VAL A 266 -3.16 -17.10 12.89
C VAL A 266 -1.66 -16.82 12.90
N GLU A 267 -0.86 -17.84 12.59
CA GLU A 267 0.57 -17.69 12.37
C GLU A 267 0.87 -16.58 11.34
N GLY A 268 1.86 -15.74 11.62
CA GLY A 268 2.15 -14.53 10.83
C GLY A 268 1.31 -13.31 11.18
N ARG A 269 0.39 -13.40 12.16
CA ARG A 269 -0.32 -12.25 12.76
C ARG A 269 -0.15 -12.21 14.27
N HIS A 270 -0.26 -11.02 14.85
CA HIS A 270 -0.22 -10.79 16.29
C HIS A 270 -1.39 -9.92 16.73
N PHE A 271 -1.83 -10.06 17.99
CA PHE A 271 -2.90 -9.24 18.54
C PHE A 271 -2.34 -7.90 19.03
N TRP A 272 -2.87 -6.79 18.50
CA TRP A 272 -2.52 -5.44 18.90
C TRP A 272 -3.78 -4.55 18.93
N GLN A 273 -4.01 -3.82 20.03
CA GLN A 273 -5.14 -2.89 20.23
C GLN A 273 -6.53 -3.43 19.81
N GLY A 274 -6.80 -4.72 20.05
CA GLY A 274 -8.10 -5.30 19.68
C GLY A 274 -8.20 -5.77 18.24
N GLN A 275 -7.10 -5.90 17.50
CA GLN A 275 -7.09 -6.39 16.12
C GLN A 275 -5.90 -7.34 15.89
N CYS A 276 -6.02 -8.28 14.93
CA CYS A 276 -4.91 -9.13 14.51
C CYS A 276 -4.15 -8.48 13.34
N GLU A 277 -3.06 -7.79 13.64
CA GLU A 277 -2.20 -7.14 12.64
C GLU A 277 -1.19 -8.12 12.02
N LEU A 278 -0.83 -7.87 10.76
CA LEU A 278 0.18 -8.64 10.05
C LEU A 278 1.56 -8.39 10.66
N CYS A 279 2.35 -9.45 10.80
CA CYS A 279 3.71 -9.30 11.29
C CYS A 279 4.62 -8.73 10.21
N LEU A 280 5.35 -7.67 10.56
CA LEU A 280 6.29 -7.02 9.67
C LEU A 280 7.55 -7.87 9.52
N GLN A 281 8.28 -7.64 8.42
CA GLN A 281 9.55 -8.32 8.16
C GLN A 281 10.50 -8.17 9.36
N GLY A 282 11.08 -9.30 9.79
CA GLY A 282 11.97 -9.35 10.96
C GLY A 282 11.26 -9.60 12.29
N THR A 283 9.99 -10.03 12.24
CA THR A 283 9.27 -10.55 13.40
C THR A 283 8.68 -11.92 13.10
N THR A 284 8.77 -12.80 14.09
CA THR A 284 8.13 -14.11 14.10
C THR A 284 6.96 -14.08 15.08
N CYS A 285 5.75 -14.33 14.58
CA CYS A 285 4.52 -14.33 15.36
C CYS A 285 3.93 -15.73 15.42
N LEU A 286 3.97 -16.32 16.62
CA LEU A 286 3.50 -17.68 16.90
C LEU A 286 2.04 -17.69 17.42
N GLY A 287 1.27 -16.65 17.13
CA GLY A 287 -0.16 -16.53 17.48
C GLY A 287 -0.50 -15.30 18.34
N PRO A 288 -1.53 -15.37 19.21
CA PRO A 288 -2.19 -14.18 19.78
C PRO A 288 -1.34 -13.36 20.75
N THR A 289 -0.32 -13.93 21.41
CA THR A 289 0.36 -13.22 22.52
C THR A 289 1.88 -13.18 22.44
N SER A 290 2.51 -13.71 21.38
CA SER A 290 3.97 -13.78 21.28
C SER A 290 4.49 -13.23 19.94
N LEU A 291 4.66 -11.91 19.89
CA LEU A 291 5.53 -11.27 18.90
C LEU A 291 6.97 -11.39 19.37
N ARG A 292 7.77 -12.14 18.61
CA ARG A 292 9.22 -12.27 18.84
C ARG A 292 9.95 -11.58 17.71
N ILE A 293 10.95 -10.79 18.05
CA ILE A 293 11.77 -10.07 17.08
C ILE A 293 12.92 -10.97 16.66
N ASP A 294 13.16 -11.04 15.36
CA ASP A 294 14.26 -11.81 14.79
C ASP A 294 15.60 -11.08 15.00
N PRO A 295 16.73 -11.80 15.08
CA PRO A 295 18.05 -11.17 15.13
C PRO A 295 18.24 -10.20 13.94
N GLY A 296 18.85 -9.05 14.20
CA GLY A 296 19.00 -7.95 13.24
C GLY A 296 17.84 -6.94 13.21
N PHE A 297 16.80 -7.13 14.03
CA PHE A 297 15.66 -6.22 14.13
C PHE A 297 15.38 -5.77 15.58
N PHE A 298 14.68 -4.65 15.72
CA PHE A 298 14.30 -4.05 16.99
C PHE A 298 12.89 -3.46 16.89
N ALA A 299 12.12 -3.53 17.95
CA ALA A 299 10.85 -2.84 18.11
C ALA A 299 10.71 -2.38 19.56
N PHE A 300 10.03 -1.26 19.76
CA PHE A 300 9.81 -0.71 21.08
C PHE A 300 8.77 -1.54 21.86
N PRO A 301 8.90 -1.66 23.19
CA PRO A 301 7.89 -2.33 24.02
C PRO A 301 6.49 -1.69 23.90
N GLU A 302 6.42 -0.38 23.69
CA GLU A 302 5.16 0.36 23.61
C GLU A 302 4.44 0.17 22.27
N HIS A 303 5.17 -0.21 21.21
CA HIS A 303 4.64 -0.39 19.85
C HIS A 303 5.37 -1.57 19.17
N PRO A 304 5.06 -2.83 19.55
CA PRO A 304 5.78 -4.03 19.11
C PRO A 304 5.63 -4.31 17.62
N GLY A 305 4.55 -3.81 17.00
CA GLY A 305 4.35 -3.87 15.55
C GLY A 305 5.29 -2.95 14.75
N ASN A 306 5.89 -1.92 15.36
CA ASN A 306 6.79 -1.00 14.65
C ASN A 306 8.22 -1.55 14.66
N VAL A 307 8.55 -2.27 13.59
CA VAL A 307 9.84 -2.98 13.46
C VAL A 307 10.87 -2.14 12.70
N PHE A 308 12.05 -1.99 13.31
CA PHE A 308 13.22 -1.31 12.78
C PHE A 308 14.35 -2.32 12.53
N ARG A 309 14.87 -2.35 11.31
CA ARG A 309 16.11 -3.07 10.98
C ARG A 309 17.35 -2.38 11.55
N CYS A 310 18.27 -3.18 12.10
CA CYS A 310 19.51 -2.74 12.69
C CYS A 310 20.66 -2.78 11.66
N PHE A 311 20.79 -1.72 10.87
CA PHE A 311 21.86 -1.57 9.85
C PHE A 311 23.27 -1.49 10.42
N GLY A 312 24.28 -1.83 9.61
CA GLY A 312 25.71 -1.79 9.97
C GLY A 312 26.14 -2.98 10.81
N LEU A 313 25.86 -2.94 12.12
CA LEU A 313 26.19 -4.02 13.06
C LEU A 313 24.91 -4.78 13.43
N GLU A 314 24.51 -5.77 12.61
CA GLU A 314 23.26 -6.54 12.86
C GLU A 314 23.25 -7.21 14.25
N GLN A 315 24.43 -7.59 14.76
CA GLN A 315 24.64 -8.18 16.10
C GLN A 315 24.25 -7.27 17.28
N ARG A 316 24.03 -5.96 17.04
CA ARG A 316 23.51 -5.05 18.08
C ARG A 316 22.09 -5.39 18.52
N CYS A 317 21.35 -6.06 17.63
CA CYS A 317 19.99 -6.50 17.84
C CYS A 317 19.97 -8.03 17.84
N GLN A 318 20.10 -8.62 19.03
CA GLN A 318 20.13 -10.08 19.20
C GLN A 318 18.76 -10.75 18.97
N GLY A 319 17.70 -9.95 18.77
CA GLY A 319 16.32 -10.40 18.74
C GLY A 319 15.79 -10.71 20.15
N GLY A 320 14.60 -11.31 20.21
CA GLY A 320 13.92 -11.62 21.47
C GLY A 320 12.64 -10.80 21.67
N PRO A 321 12.21 -10.55 22.93
CA PRO A 321 11.04 -9.72 23.19
C PRO A 321 11.30 -8.25 22.80
N PRO A 322 10.25 -7.47 22.48
CA PRO A 322 10.35 -6.02 22.25
C PRO A 322 11.15 -5.28 23.32
N GLY A 323 12.00 -4.34 22.90
CA GLY A 323 12.94 -3.63 23.76
C GLY A 323 14.26 -4.35 24.06
N SER A 324 14.52 -5.53 23.47
CA SER A 324 15.77 -6.25 23.67
C SER A 324 16.92 -5.68 22.83
N CYS A 325 18.02 -5.33 23.50
CA CYS A 325 19.26 -4.83 22.88
C CYS A 325 20.48 -5.61 23.41
N ALA A 326 21.59 -5.61 22.65
CA ALA A 326 22.86 -6.16 23.13
C ALA A 326 23.38 -5.45 24.39
N ALA A 327 24.24 -6.11 25.16
CA ALA A 327 24.74 -5.61 26.44
C ALA A 327 25.40 -4.22 26.32
N GLY A 328 25.07 -3.34 27.27
CA GLY A 328 25.58 -1.97 27.34
C GLY A 328 24.89 -0.96 26.40
N ARG A 329 23.86 -1.37 25.65
CA ARG A 329 23.06 -0.48 24.78
C ARG A 329 21.79 0.02 25.48
N SER A 330 21.34 1.20 25.08
CA SER A 330 20.08 1.78 25.55
C SER A 330 18.88 1.17 24.83
N ASN A 331 17.89 0.70 25.58
CA ASN A 331 16.61 0.20 25.05
C ASN A 331 15.63 1.31 24.62
N GLN A 332 15.92 2.56 25.00
CA GLN A 332 15.18 3.74 24.55
C GLN A 332 15.74 4.29 23.22
N SER A 333 16.93 3.86 22.83
CA SER A 333 17.54 4.27 21.56
C SER A 333 16.92 3.48 20.40
N LEU A 334 16.51 4.21 19.37
CA LEU A 334 15.99 3.61 18.14
C LEU A 334 17.02 2.64 17.54
N ALA A 335 16.55 1.43 17.20
CA ALA A 335 17.36 0.32 16.69
C ALA A 335 18.59 -0.02 17.57
N CYS A 336 18.50 0.19 18.89
CA CYS A 336 19.60 0.00 19.84
C CYS A 336 20.87 0.75 19.43
N ALA A 337 20.78 1.90 18.75
CA ALA A 337 21.95 2.53 18.14
C ALA A 337 22.95 3.10 19.16
N GLN A 338 22.46 3.70 20.25
CA GLN A 338 23.29 4.33 21.27
C GLN A 338 23.73 3.36 22.37
N CYS A 339 25.00 3.49 22.77
CA CYS A 339 25.52 2.90 24.01
C CYS A 339 25.07 3.70 25.22
N LEU A 340 25.05 3.07 26.40
CA LEU A 340 24.88 3.78 27.67
C LEU A 340 26.04 4.76 27.91
N PRO A 341 25.81 5.87 28.64
CA PRO A 341 26.87 6.84 28.94
C PRO A 341 28.12 6.16 29.56
N GLY A 342 29.30 6.47 29.03
CA GLY A 342 30.57 5.86 29.46
C GLY A 342 30.94 4.54 28.77
N PHE A 343 30.09 4.06 27.84
CA PHE A 343 30.36 2.90 27.01
C PHE A 343 30.50 3.28 25.53
N GLN A 344 31.34 2.54 24.80
CA GLN A 344 31.58 2.68 23.37
C GLN A 344 31.21 1.40 22.62
N ALA A 345 30.73 1.55 21.39
CA ALA A 345 30.36 0.44 20.54
C ALA A 345 31.59 -0.34 20.05
N GLN A 346 31.50 -1.66 20.05
CA GLN A 346 32.52 -2.57 19.55
C GLN A 346 32.05 -3.28 18.28
N ALA A 347 33.00 -3.88 17.56
CA ALA A 347 32.72 -4.64 16.33
C ALA A 347 31.87 -5.90 16.57
N ASP A 348 31.81 -6.41 17.81
CA ASP A 348 30.94 -7.52 18.23
C ASP A 348 29.48 -7.10 18.45
N GLY A 349 29.15 -5.81 18.25
CA GLY A 349 27.82 -5.24 18.43
C GLY A 349 27.51 -4.87 19.89
N GLN A 350 28.35 -5.23 20.86
CA GLN A 350 28.16 -4.87 22.27
C GLN A 350 28.79 -3.50 22.58
N CYS A 351 28.46 -2.92 23.73
CA CYS A 351 29.12 -1.72 24.22
C CYS A 351 30.03 -2.07 25.40
N ARG A 352 31.28 -1.58 25.37
CA ARG A 352 32.27 -1.75 26.45
C ARG A 352 32.64 -0.41 27.07
N GLU A 353 33.09 -0.41 28.32
CA GLU A 353 33.56 0.80 28.99
C GLU A 353 34.73 1.46 28.22
N CYS A 354 34.74 2.78 28.17
CA CYS A 354 35.79 3.56 27.50
C CYS A 354 37.15 3.39 28.20
N ALA A 355 38.23 3.15 27.44
CA ALA A 355 39.58 2.98 27.99
C ALA A 355 40.51 4.14 27.61
N ALA A 356 41.54 4.38 28.44
CA ALA A 356 42.50 5.46 28.21
C ALA A 356 43.28 5.33 26.88
N ALA A 357 43.44 4.11 26.38
CA ALA A 357 44.11 3.82 25.12
C ALA A 357 43.33 4.35 23.90
N ASP A 358 42.00 4.44 23.98
CA ASP A 358 41.16 4.90 22.87
C ASP A 358 41.41 6.39 22.57
N PHE A 359 41.65 7.19 23.60
CA PHE A 359 42.02 8.60 23.47
C PHE A 359 43.38 8.78 22.77
N ALA A 360 44.34 7.90 23.06
CA ALA A 360 45.67 7.97 22.45
C ALA A 360 45.61 7.67 20.94
N ILE A 361 44.69 6.79 20.51
CA ILE A 361 44.50 6.45 19.10
C ILE A 361 43.95 7.65 18.32
N VAL A 362 42.87 8.29 18.81
CA VAL A 362 42.28 9.46 18.15
C VAL A 362 43.28 10.61 18.06
N PHE A 363 43.98 10.90 19.16
CA PHE A 363 45.01 11.94 19.17
C PHE A 363 46.16 11.60 18.20
N GLY A 364 46.61 10.34 18.19
CA GLY A 364 47.65 9.85 17.28
C GLY A 364 47.27 9.99 15.81
N LEU A 365 46.05 9.61 15.43
CA LEU A 365 45.54 9.74 14.06
C LEU A 365 45.40 11.21 13.63
N CYS A 366 44.88 12.08 14.50
CA CYS A 366 44.80 13.51 14.24
C CYS A 366 46.19 14.13 14.03
N LEU A 367 47.16 13.78 14.89
CA LEU A 367 48.55 14.24 14.77
C LEU A 367 49.16 13.76 13.45
N LEU A 368 48.96 12.49 13.10
CA LEU A 368 49.49 11.89 11.87
C LEU A 368 48.88 12.56 10.62
N GLY A 369 47.58 12.87 10.64
CA GLY A 369 46.92 13.64 9.60
C GLY A 369 47.50 15.06 9.45
N VAL A 370 47.70 15.78 10.56
CA VAL A 370 48.32 17.12 10.58
C VAL A 370 49.76 17.08 10.04
N VAL A 371 50.55 16.09 10.46
CA VAL A 371 51.93 15.89 10.01
C VAL A 371 51.96 15.56 8.52
N PHE A 372 51.09 14.66 8.05
CA PHE A 372 50.99 14.30 6.64
C PHE A 372 50.70 15.52 5.76
N VAL A 373 49.72 16.34 6.16
CA VAL A 373 49.38 17.59 5.45
C VAL A 373 50.56 18.57 5.45
N GLY A 374 51.24 18.71 6.58
CA GLY A 374 52.44 19.54 6.70
C GLY A 374 53.59 19.06 5.81
N CYS A 375 53.87 17.76 5.78
CA CYS A 375 54.87 17.14 4.92
C CYS A 375 54.53 17.32 3.44
N LEU A 376 53.25 17.12 3.06
CA LEU A 376 52.81 17.33 1.68
C LEU A 376 52.99 18.79 1.26
N HIS A 377 52.58 19.75 2.09
CA HIS A 377 52.80 21.17 1.83
C HIS A 377 54.28 21.52 1.69
N ALA A 378 55.13 21.00 2.57
CA ALA A 378 56.58 21.18 2.47
C ALA A 378 57.16 20.57 1.19
N SER A 379 56.66 19.41 0.76
CA SER A 379 57.10 18.74 -0.48
C SER A 379 56.69 19.52 -1.74
N LEU A 380 55.48 20.07 -1.78
CA LEU A 380 54.97 20.88 -2.91
C LEU A 380 55.74 22.20 -3.05
N ILE A 381 56.17 22.79 -1.94
CA ILE A 381 57.04 23.96 -1.94
C ILE A 381 58.46 23.58 -2.38
N ALA A 382 58.95 22.40 -2.00
CA ALA A 382 60.27 21.91 -2.40
C ALA A 382 60.35 21.61 -3.90
N GLU A 383 59.28 21.08 -4.51
CA GLU A 383 59.19 20.82 -5.96
C GLU A 383 59.44 22.07 -6.80
N GLU A 384 58.94 23.24 -6.39
CA GLU A 384 59.21 24.52 -7.08
C GLU A 384 60.72 24.83 -7.19
N LYS A 385 61.52 24.35 -6.23
CA LYS A 385 62.97 24.56 -6.22
C LYS A 385 63.69 23.56 -7.13
N PHE A 386 63.28 22.29 -7.11
CA PHE A 386 63.87 21.24 -7.96
C PHE A 386 63.55 21.43 -9.45
N ALA A 387 62.50 22.19 -9.81
CA ALA A 387 62.17 22.58 -11.18
C ALA A 387 63.30 23.33 -11.91
N SER A 388 64.24 23.91 -11.15
CA SER A 388 65.44 24.55 -11.70
C SER A 388 66.58 23.59 -12.07
N HIS A 389 66.59 22.34 -11.58
CA HIS A 389 67.63 21.34 -11.87
C HIS A 389 67.06 20.18 -12.68
N GLY A 390 67.14 20.31 -14.01
CA GLY A 390 66.54 19.38 -14.96
C GLY A 390 67.20 17.99 -15.00
N SER A 391 66.43 16.95 -14.67
CA SER A 391 66.40 15.65 -15.37
C SER A 391 65.32 14.70 -14.82
N GLN A 392 64.93 14.80 -13.54
CA GLN A 392 63.95 13.88 -12.90
C GLN A 392 62.49 14.39 -12.83
N HIS A 393 62.19 15.54 -13.43
CA HIS A 393 60.88 16.21 -13.32
C HIS A 393 59.68 15.41 -13.83
N GLY A 394 59.86 14.58 -14.87
CA GLY A 394 58.76 13.80 -15.44
C GLY A 394 58.30 12.64 -14.54
N SER A 395 59.20 12.06 -13.75
CA SER A 395 58.90 10.88 -12.91
C SER A 395 58.08 11.28 -11.68
N LEU A 396 58.47 12.34 -10.97
CA LEU A 396 57.78 12.83 -9.78
C LEU A 396 56.35 13.30 -10.08
N LEU A 397 56.16 14.01 -11.20
CA LEU A 397 54.83 14.45 -11.64
C LEU A 397 53.89 13.26 -11.92
N ASN A 398 54.39 12.17 -12.51
CA ASN A 398 53.59 10.96 -12.75
C ASN A 398 53.17 10.28 -11.45
N VAL A 399 54.08 10.20 -10.47
CA VAL A 399 53.76 9.64 -9.15
C VAL A 399 52.69 10.47 -8.46
N ALA A 400 52.83 11.81 -8.46
CA ALA A 400 51.85 12.70 -7.85
C ALA A 400 50.46 12.60 -8.50
N LEU A 401 50.40 12.58 -9.84
CA LEU A 401 49.13 12.40 -10.58
C LEU A 401 48.52 11.03 -10.31
N GLY A 402 49.30 9.96 -10.35
CA GLY A 402 48.83 8.60 -10.06
C GLY A 402 48.30 8.44 -8.65
N LEU A 403 48.99 9.02 -7.65
CA LEU A 403 48.51 9.01 -6.25
C LEU A 403 47.19 9.78 -6.10
N SER A 404 47.06 10.94 -6.76
CA SER A 404 45.81 11.71 -6.73
C SER A 404 44.62 10.96 -7.34
N GLN A 405 44.86 10.19 -8.41
CA GLN A 405 43.86 9.34 -9.05
C GLN A 405 43.48 8.15 -8.17
N LEU A 406 44.45 7.55 -7.49
CA LEU A 406 44.21 6.47 -6.52
C LEU A 406 43.32 6.94 -5.36
N VAL A 407 43.62 8.11 -4.78
CA VAL A 407 42.79 8.72 -3.72
C VAL A 407 41.38 9.00 -4.23
N THR A 408 41.24 9.57 -5.44
CA THR A 408 39.92 9.84 -6.03
C THR A 408 39.14 8.54 -6.25
N CYS A 409 39.80 7.47 -6.67
CA CYS A 409 39.21 6.14 -6.83
C CYS A 409 38.71 5.58 -5.49
N ALA A 410 39.55 5.65 -4.44
CA ALA A 410 39.17 5.23 -3.09
C ALA A 410 37.96 6.01 -2.54
N GLN A 411 37.92 7.34 -2.76
CA GLN A 411 36.78 8.17 -2.36
C GLN A 411 35.49 7.79 -3.08
N VAL A 412 35.58 7.41 -4.36
CA VAL A 412 34.42 6.94 -5.15
C VAL A 412 33.89 5.61 -4.59
N PHE A 413 34.78 4.70 -4.17
CA PHE A 413 34.37 3.49 -3.45
C PHE A 413 33.69 3.81 -2.10
N GLY A 414 34.18 4.81 -1.37
CA GLY A 414 33.51 5.33 -0.17
C GLY A 414 32.06 5.77 -0.45
N VAL A 415 31.82 6.45 -1.57
CA VAL A 415 30.46 6.82 -2.02
C VAL A 415 29.64 5.59 -2.39
N MET A 416 30.22 4.59 -3.07
CA MET A 416 29.52 3.34 -3.41
C MET A 416 29.06 2.58 -2.16
N ARG A 417 29.82 2.62 -1.06
CA ARG A 417 29.44 2.01 0.21
C ARG A 417 28.16 2.61 0.82
N ARG A 418 27.86 3.88 0.52
CA ARG A 418 26.62 4.56 0.96
C ARG A 418 25.38 4.10 0.18
N LEU A 419 25.54 3.37 -0.91
CA LEU A 419 24.43 2.77 -1.65
C LEU A 419 23.82 1.60 -0.86
N ARG A 420 22.51 1.40 -0.95
CA ARG A 420 21.76 0.33 -0.27
C ARG A 420 21.96 -1.06 -0.89
N ILE A 421 23.20 -1.40 -1.24
CA ILE A 421 23.56 -2.72 -1.74
C ILE A 421 24.13 -3.51 -0.56
N PRO A 422 23.72 -4.78 -0.35
CA PRO A 422 24.31 -5.64 0.66
C PRO A 422 25.70 -6.11 0.20
N TRP A 423 26.69 -5.22 0.27
CA TRP A 423 28.07 -5.46 -0.16
C TRP A 423 28.76 -6.59 0.64
N GLU A 424 28.23 -6.93 1.81
CA GLU A 424 28.77 -7.92 2.76
C GLU A 424 28.06 -9.29 2.67
N ALA A 425 27.11 -9.48 1.74
CA ALA A 425 26.38 -10.74 1.62
C ALA A 425 27.30 -11.92 1.25
N SER A 426 26.95 -13.10 1.76
CA SER A 426 27.70 -14.39 1.73
C SER A 426 27.95 -15.01 0.34
N SER A 427 27.89 -14.23 -0.73
CA SER A 427 28.26 -14.70 -2.07
C SER A 427 29.78 -14.77 -2.21
N TRP A 428 30.29 -15.96 -2.55
CA TRP A 428 31.74 -16.27 -2.63
C TRP A 428 32.54 -15.37 -3.59
N PHE A 429 31.89 -14.69 -4.53
CA PHE A 429 32.54 -13.84 -5.53
C PHE A 429 32.64 -12.37 -5.12
N MET A 430 31.72 -11.85 -4.28
CA MET A 430 31.74 -10.45 -3.85
C MET A 430 32.19 -10.24 -2.39
N GLY A 431 32.02 -11.20 -1.48
CA GLY A 431 32.18 -10.94 -0.04
C GLY A 431 33.59 -10.52 0.39
N GLU A 432 34.54 -11.45 0.42
CA GLU A 432 35.86 -11.20 1.03
C GLU A 432 36.81 -10.26 0.27
N PRO A 433 36.99 -10.37 -1.07
CA PRO A 433 37.94 -9.48 -1.75
C PRO A 433 37.45 -8.04 -1.80
N PHE A 434 36.12 -7.82 -1.81
CA PHE A 434 35.54 -6.49 -1.87
C PHE A 434 35.53 -5.81 -0.51
N SER A 435 35.27 -6.54 0.57
CA SER A 435 35.34 -5.96 1.93
C SER A 435 36.75 -5.48 2.25
N LEU A 436 37.80 -6.20 1.85
CA LEU A 436 39.19 -5.74 1.97
C LEU A 436 39.46 -4.50 1.12
N LEU A 437 38.97 -4.47 -0.12
CA LEU A 437 39.10 -3.29 -1.00
C LEU A 437 38.42 -2.07 -0.38
N LEU A 438 37.19 -2.21 0.11
CA LEU A 438 36.46 -1.14 0.78
C LEU A 438 37.21 -0.68 2.04
N LEU A 439 37.69 -1.60 2.88
CA LEU A 439 38.45 -1.27 4.08
C LEU A 439 39.72 -0.46 3.75
N THR A 440 40.48 -0.87 2.73
CA THR A 440 41.65 -0.09 2.28
C THR A 440 41.27 1.27 1.70
N SER A 441 40.10 1.39 1.08
CA SER A 441 39.58 2.66 0.57
C SER A 441 39.17 3.64 1.68
N GLU A 442 38.73 3.16 2.85
CA GLU A 442 38.36 4.02 4.00
C GLU A 442 39.57 4.76 4.58
N PHE A 443 40.75 4.12 4.62
CA PHE A 443 41.98 4.78 5.05
C PHE A 443 42.43 5.86 4.05
N LEU A 444 42.33 5.57 2.75
CA LEU A 444 42.74 6.50 1.69
C LEU A 444 41.76 7.68 1.51
N SER A 445 40.49 7.50 1.85
CA SER A 445 39.44 8.52 1.77
C SER A 445 39.30 9.38 3.04
N LEU A 446 40.05 9.06 4.10
CA LEU A 446 39.97 9.67 5.44
C LEU A 446 38.65 9.40 6.19
N ASP A 447 37.76 8.56 5.66
CA ASP A 447 36.50 8.20 6.31
C ASP A 447 36.75 7.51 7.66
N ALA A 448 37.80 6.68 7.76
CA ALA A 448 38.20 6.04 9.02
C ALA A 448 38.59 7.05 10.11
N LEU A 449 39.20 8.18 9.72
CA LEU A 449 39.59 9.24 10.65
C LEU A 449 38.35 10.02 11.11
N VAL A 450 37.39 10.26 10.20
CA VAL A 450 36.09 10.85 10.55
C VAL A 450 35.31 9.95 11.51
N TYR A 451 35.24 8.64 11.23
CA TYR A 451 34.57 7.67 12.09
C TYR A 451 35.24 7.53 13.47
N SER A 452 36.56 7.69 13.54
CA SER A 452 37.30 7.69 14.82
C SER A 452 36.89 8.87 15.74
N PHE A 453 36.25 9.92 15.21
CA PHE A 453 35.67 10.97 16.06
C PHE A 453 34.41 10.53 16.80
N SER A 454 33.73 9.45 16.42
CA SER A 454 32.59 8.93 17.21
C SER A 454 33.05 8.44 18.60
N SER A 455 34.33 8.07 18.74
CA SER A 455 34.93 7.77 20.04
C SER A 455 35.04 8.99 20.97
N ILE A 456 34.77 10.23 20.49
CA ILE A 456 34.66 11.43 21.32
C ILE A 456 33.47 11.35 22.29
N GLN A 457 32.45 10.54 22.02
CA GLN A 457 31.35 10.29 22.95
C GLN A 457 31.85 9.76 24.32
N CYS A 458 33.04 9.15 24.37
CA CYS A 458 33.70 8.77 25.63
C CYS A 458 34.24 9.96 26.45
N VAL A 459 34.45 11.12 25.84
CA VAL A 459 35.02 12.32 26.47
C VAL A 459 33.92 13.28 26.93
N LEU A 460 32.96 13.55 26.06
CA LEU A 460 31.88 14.51 26.30
C LEU A 460 30.57 13.92 25.77
N PRO A 461 29.53 13.73 26.63
CA PRO A 461 28.19 13.44 26.14
C PRO A 461 27.76 14.62 25.27
N SER A 462 27.61 14.35 23.97
CA SER A 462 27.31 15.36 22.96
C SER A 462 25.99 15.02 22.27
N SER A 463 25.27 16.07 21.89
CA SER A 463 24.07 15.92 21.07
C SER A 463 24.43 15.47 19.64
N ALA A 464 23.44 14.93 18.92
CA ALA A 464 23.56 14.56 17.50
C ALA A 464 24.18 15.67 16.63
N VAL A 465 23.78 16.91 16.92
CA VAL A 465 24.16 18.11 16.18
C VAL A 465 25.61 18.47 16.44
N GLU A 466 26.04 18.43 17.70
CA GLU A 466 27.42 18.75 18.09
C GLU A 466 28.42 17.74 17.52
N GLU A 467 28.08 16.45 17.55
CA GLU A 467 28.90 15.39 16.98
C GLU A 467 29.05 15.54 15.46
N TYR A 468 27.95 15.81 14.76
CA TYR A 468 27.98 16.08 13.32
C TYR A 468 28.83 17.33 12.99
N LEU A 469 28.60 18.45 13.69
CA LEU A 469 29.37 19.68 13.47
C LEU A 469 30.85 19.46 13.75
N ALA A 470 31.18 18.71 14.80
CA ALA A 470 32.56 18.35 15.13
C ALA A 470 33.21 17.57 13.97
N GLY A 471 32.56 16.50 13.49
CA GLY A 471 33.07 15.68 12.38
C GLY A 471 33.19 16.44 11.06
N ALA A 472 32.16 17.21 10.70
CA ALA A 472 32.09 17.90 9.41
C ALA A 472 33.00 19.14 9.34
N SER A 473 33.34 19.79 10.47
CA SER A 473 34.09 21.06 10.48
C SER A 473 35.48 20.98 11.09
N LEU A 474 35.70 20.22 12.18
CA LEU A 474 36.98 20.24 12.90
C LEU A 474 38.12 19.70 12.07
N LEU A 475 37.89 18.61 11.32
CA LEU A 475 38.95 17.99 10.52
C LEU A 475 39.39 18.90 9.36
N PRO A 476 38.48 19.46 8.53
CA PRO A 476 38.85 20.47 7.54
C PRO A 476 39.54 21.70 8.16
N LEU A 477 39.05 22.20 9.30
CA LEU A 477 39.68 23.33 10.00
C LEU A 477 41.09 22.99 10.48
N ALA A 478 41.29 21.82 11.07
CA ALA A 478 42.60 21.37 11.54
C ALA A 478 43.60 21.27 10.38
N PHE A 479 43.17 20.79 9.21
CA PHE A 479 44.00 20.78 8.01
C PHE A 479 44.31 22.18 7.48
N VAL A 480 43.34 23.10 7.46
CA VAL A 480 43.60 24.48 7.03
C VAL A 480 44.57 25.18 7.99
N LEU A 481 44.38 25.01 9.31
CA LEU A 481 45.25 25.58 10.33
C LEU A 481 46.66 24.99 10.25
N SER A 482 46.81 23.68 10.03
CA SER A 482 48.13 23.06 9.87
C SER A 482 48.87 23.59 8.65
N LEU A 483 48.19 23.79 7.53
CA LEU A 483 48.76 24.40 6.33
C LEU A 483 49.26 25.83 6.61
N ILE A 484 48.47 26.65 7.30
CA ILE A 484 48.84 28.02 7.65
C ILE A 484 50.04 28.03 8.61
N LEU A 485 50.07 27.14 9.60
CA LEU A 485 51.18 27.03 10.55
C LEU A 485 52.48 26.60 9.87
N VAL A 486 52.45 25.55 9.02
CA VAL A 486 53.63 25.08 8.30
C VAL A 486 54.11 26.13 7.29
N HIS A 487 53.19 26.83 6.62
CA HIS A 487 53.54 27.92 5.71
C HIS A 487 54.21 29.09 6.45
N SER A 488 53.66 29.52 7.58
CA SER A 488 54.22 30.61 8.38
C SER A 488 55.58 30.24 8.99
N ALA A 489 55.74 29.00 9.47
CA ALA A 489 57.03 28.47 9.94
C ALA A 489 58.07 28.43 8.81
N TYR A 490 57.69 28.00 7.62
CA TYR A 490 58.56 27.99 6.44
C TYR A 490 59.03 29.40 6.06
N ILE A 491 58.11 30.38 6.03
CA ILE A 491 58.41 31.78 5.75
C ILE A 491 59.37 32.34 6.80
N SER A 492 59.08 32.10 8.08
CA SER A 492 59.91 32.55 9.21
C SER A 492 61.33 31.98 9.12
N TRP A 493 61.47 30.69 8.81
CA TRP A 493 62.76 30.04 8.65
C TRP A 493 63.57 30.60 7.47
N ARG A 494 62.92 30.88 6.35
CA ARG A 494 63.56 31.35 5.11
C ARG A 494 63.81 32.86 5.06
N ARG A 495 63.30 33.64 6.01
CA ARG A 495 63.32 35.13 6.01
C ARG A 495 62.87 35.72 4.67
N SER A 496 61.89 35.09 4.02
CA SER A 496 61.34 35.54 2.74
C SER A 496 60.05 36.32 2.94
N GLY A 497 59.65 37.16 1.97
CA GLY A 497 58.34 37.81 1.97
C GLY A 497 57.18 36.80 1.89
N LEU A 498 55.97 37.26 2.25
CA LEU A 498 54.75 36.44 2.27
C LEU A 498 54.41 35.96 0.83
N ARG A 499 54.48 34.64 0.59
CA ARG A 499 54.16 34.00 -0.70
C ARG A 499 52.77 33.40 -0.70
N LEU A 500 51.76 34.26 -0.84
CA LEU A 500 50.34 33.88 -0.90
C LEU A 500 50.01 32.95 -2.07
N ASP A 501 50.81 32.99 -3.15
CA ASP A 501 50.66 32.13 -4.33
C ASP A 501 50.91 30.65 -3.99
N SER A 502 51.98 30.33 -3.25
CA SER A 502 52.28 28.96 -2.84
C SER A 502 51.21 28.40 -1.89
N LEU A 503 50.67 29.23 -0.99
CA LEU A 503 49.57 28.83 -0.10
C LEU A 503 48.28 28.57 -0.88
N ALA A 504 47.92 29.46 -1.82
CA ALA A 504 46.74 29.28 -2.66
C ALA A 504 46.83 27.98 -3.51
N LYS A 505 48.01 27.67 -4.03
CA LYS A 505 48.28 26.44 -4.78
C LYS A 505 48.06 25.18 -3.95
N THR A 506 48.53 25.15 -2.70
CA THR A 506 48.37 23.97 -1.85
C THR A 506 46.94 23.84 -1.33
N CYS A 507 46.32 24.94 -0.87
CA CYS A 507 44.90 24.94 -0.52
C CYS A 507 44.02 24.44 -1.66
N GLY A 508 44.21 24.95 -2.89
CA GLY A 508 43.47 24.50 -4.07
C GLY A 508 43.71 23.02 -4.42
N SER A 509 44.95 22.54 -4.27
CA SER A 509 45.28 21.13 -4.47
C SER A 509 44.57 20.21 -3.47
N PHE A 510 44.54 20.59 -2.19
CA PHE A 510 43.83 19.85 -1.13
C PHE A 510 42.32 19.87 -1.33
N SER A 511 41.73 21.04 -1.61
CA SER A 511 40.30 21.15 -1.89
C SER A 511 39.89 20.32 -3.10
N MET A 512 40.71 20.24 -4.15
CA MET A 512 40.44 19.37 -5.29
C MET A 512 40.61 17.88 -4.95
N LEU A 513 41.63 17.50 -4.16
CA LEU A 513 41.92 16.12 -3.81
C LEU A 513 40.89 15.51 -2.84
N PHE A 514 40.39 16.29 -1.88
CA PHE A 514 39.46 15.83 -0.84
C PHE A 514 38.02 16.32 -1.03
N MET A 515 37.69 16.84 -2.21
CA MET A 515 36.33 17.34 -2.51
C MET A 515 35.25 16.30 -2.23
N ILE A 516 35.47 15.05 -2.67
CA ILE A 516 34.49 13.96 -2.50
C ILE A 516 34.33 13.64 -1.00
N SER A 517 35.43 13.49 -0.25
CA SER A 517 35.38 13.24 1.19
C SER A 517 34.66 14.36 1.94
N ILE A 518 35.02 15.63 1.68
CA ILE A 518 34.41 16.79 2.33
C ILE A 518 32.91 16.85 2.04
N LEU A 519 32.50 16.70 0.79
CA LEU A 519 31.09 16.69 0.41
C LEU A 519 30.35 15.49 1.00
N SER A 520 30.95 14.31 1.02
CA SER A 520 30.36 13.10 1.60
C SER A 520 30.08 13.28 3.09
N SER A 521 31.04 13.85 3.84
CA SER A 521 30.85 14.19 5.26
C SER A 521 29.79 15.26 5.47
N ILE A 522 29.73 16.29 4.62
CA ILE A 522 28.70 17.34 4.72
C ILE A 522 27.30 16.77 4.42
N LEU A 523 27.17 15.92 3.39
CA LEU A 523 25.88 15.39 2.94
C LEU A 523 25.38 14.17 3.73
N GLU A 524 26.15 13.71 4.72
CA GLU A 524 25.81 12.56 5.54
C GLU A 524 24.39 12.57 6.15
N PRO A 525 23.84 13.71 6.63
CA PRO A 525 22.48 13.78 7.17
C PRO A 525 21.39 13.42 6.18
N PHE A 526 21.66 13.54 4.87
CA PHE A 526 20.69 13.21 3.82
C PHE A 526 20.73 11.74 3.41
N TYR A 527 21.73 10.97 3.85
CA TYR A 527 21.80 9.54 3.56
C TYR A 527 20.94 8.77 4.56
N CYS A 528 19.83 8.20 4.08
CA CYS A 528 18.85 7.52 4.92
C CYS A 528 18.61 6.07 4.50
N ASN A 529 18.45 5.21 5.50
CA ASN A 529 18.02 3.81 5.38
C ASN A 529 16.51 3.70 5.57
N LEU A 530 15.87 2.76 4.88
CA LEU A 530 14.43 2.49 4.97
C LEU A 530 14.17 1.27 5.87
N HIS A 531 13.26 1.39 6.83
CA HIS A 531 12.86 0.30 7.71
C HIS A 531 11.59 -0.41 7.22
N PRO A 532 11.32 -1.65 7.67
CA PRO A 532 10.11 -2.40 7.30
C PRO A 532 8.79 -1.69 7.61
N ASN A 533 8.77 -0.84 8.65
CA ASN A 533 7.60 -0.05 9.02
C ASN A 533 7.37 1.19 8.13
N GLY A 534 8.27 1.47 7.17
CA GLY A 534 8.21 2.62 6.26
C GLY A 534 8.95 3.87 6.75
N ASP A 535 9.40 3.88 8.02
CA ASP A 535 10.22 4.97 8.54
C ASP A 535 11.64 4.94 7.98
N ARG A 536 12.34 6.07 8.10
CA ARG A 536 13.72 6.21 7.63
C ARG A 536 14.63 6.73 8.72
N THR A 537 15.85 6.21 8.82
CA THR A 537 16.89 6.69 9.74
C THR A 537 18.17 7.06 9.01
N MET A 538 18.97 7.94 9.61
CA MET A 538 20.25 8.36 9.05
C MET A 538 21.26 7.20 9.04
N GLN A 539 22.06 7.08 7.96
CA GLN A 539 23.03 5.98 7.77
C GLN A 539 24.19 5.99 8.77
N SER A 540 24.63 7.17 9.20
CA SER A 540 25.69 7.27 10.21
C SER A 540 25.16 7.24 11.64
N ARG A 541 23.94 7.75 11.85
CA ARG A 541 23.27 7.84 13.14
C ARG A 541 21.91 7.16 13.09
N HIS A 542 21.93 5.85 13.35
CA HIS A 542 20.75 4.99 13.26
C HIS A 542 19.67 5.29 14.32
N ASP A 543 19.97 6.15 15.30
CA ASP A 543 19.03 6.67 16.30
C ASP A 543 18.19 7.85 15.80
N VAL A 544 18.63 8.56 14.74
CA VAL A 544 17.99 9.77 14.25
C VAL A 544 17.06 9.45 13.07
N LEU A 545 15.78 9.80 13.21
CA LEU A 545 14.79 9.65 12.14
C LEU A 545 14.95 10.71 11.05
N CYS A 546 14.96 10.28 9.79
CA CYS A 546 14.99 11.14 8.60
C CYS A 546 13.61 11.70 8.27
N ASN A 547 13.07 12.55 9.15
CA ASN A 547 11.72 13.13 9.04
C ASN A 547 11.70 14.65 8.84
N PHE A 548 12.88 15.29 8.73
CA PHE A 548 13.03 16.75 8.65
C PHE A 548 12.36 17.51 9.81
N ARG A 549 12.34 16.91 11.01
CA ARG A 549 11.83 17.52 12.25
C ARG A 549 12.88 17.47 13.36
N ALA A 550 12.73 18.36 14.35
CA ALA A 550 13.59 18.42 15.54
C ALA A 550 15.09 18.36 15.19
N GLU A 551 15.85 17.46 15.82
CA GLU A 551 17.29 17.31 15.63
C GLU A 551 17.68 17.08 14.17
N HIS A 552 16.93 16.28 13.41
CA HIS A 552 17.25 16.01 11.99
C HIS A 552 17.18 17.29 11.13
N LEU A 553 16.24 18.19 11.44
CA LEU A 553 16.12 19.46 10.73
C LEU A 553 17.35 20.35 11.00
N GLU A 554 17.80 20.45 12.24
CA GLU A 554 18.95 21.26 12.62
C GLU A 554 20.23 20.77 11.94
N ILE A 555 20.46 19.45 11.91
CA ILE A 555 21.61 18.85 11.24
C ILE A 555 21.54 19.09 9.71
N CYS A 556 20.36 18.95 9.10
CA CYS A 556 20.19 19.24 7.67
C CYS A 556 20.47 20.70 7.32
N LEU A 557 20.04 21.66 8.16
CA LEU A 557 20.32 23.08 7.95
C LEU A 557 21.82 23.38 8.06
N ALA A 558 22.51 22.76 9.02
CA ALA A 558 23.97 22.85 9.14
C ALA A 558 24.68 22.31 7.89
N ALA A 559 24.24 21.16 7.37
CA ALA A 559 24.77 20.57 6.14
C ALA A 559 24.61 21.48 4.91
N ILE A 560 23.44 22.11 4.75
CA ILE A 560 23.17 23.07 3.67
C ILE A 560 24.10 24.29 3.80
N ALA A 561 24.27 24.82 5.01
CA ALA A 561 25.18 25.94 5.25
C ALA A 561 26.63 25.58 4.90
N LEU A 562 27.12 24.42 5.35
CA LEU A 562 28.48 23.94 5.05
C LEU A 562 28.69 23.63 3.56
N SER A 563 27.65 23.20 2.84
CA SER A 563 27.70 22.94 1.39
C SER A 563 28.03 24.18 0.56
N THR A 564 27.86 25.39 1.11
CA THR A 564 28.23 26.63 0.42
C THR A 564 29.74 26.73 0.15
N VAL A 565 30.59 26.11 0.98
CA VAL A 565 32.05 26.13 0.85
C VAL A 565 32.53 25.42 -0.43
N PRO A 566 32.20 24.14 -0.67
CA PRO A 566 32.60 23.45 -1.91
C PRO A 566 31.95 24.06 -3.17
N ILE A 567 30.72 24.58 -3.07
CA ILE A 567 30.05 25.27 -4.18
C ILE A 567 30.78 26.58 -4.53
N ALA A 568 31.20 27.36 -3.52
CA ALA A 568 32.00 28.56 -3.73
C ALA A 568 33.35 28.22 -4.36
N PHE A 569 34.01 27.15 -3.92
CA PHE A 569 35.26 26.69 -4.52
C PHE A 569 35.10 26.32 -5.99
N LEU A 570 34.05 25.57 -6.36
CA LEU A 570 33.76 25.28 -7.77
C LEU A 570 33.54 26.57 -8.57
N SER A 571 32.75 27.50 -8.03
CA SER A 571 32.45 28.78 -8.68
C SER A 571 33.71 29.61 -8.94
N ILE A 572 34.64 29.63 -7.96
CA ILE A 572 35.94 30.27 -8.09
C ILE A 572 36.77 29.57 -9.18
N CYS A 573 36.81 28.24 -9.19
CA CYS A 573 37.57 27.48 -10.20
C CYS A 573 37.02 27.68 -11.63
N VAL A 574 35.70 27.71 -11.80
CA VAL A 574 35.03 28.04 -13.08
C VAL A 574 35.43 29.44 -13.53
N ARG A 575 35.34 30.42 -12.64
CA ARG A 575 35.71 31.81 -12.95
C ARG A 575 37.18 31.93 -13.36
N ILE A 576 38.07 31.26 -12.63
CA ILE A 576 39.50 31.24 -12.91
C ILE A 576 39.76 30.69 -14.31
N ILE A 577 39.23 29.51 -14.64
CA ILE A 577 39.50 28.85 -15.93
C ILE A 577 38.88 29.63 -17.11
N VAL A 578 37.64 30.09 -16.97
CA VAL A 578 36.89 30.67 -18.09
C VAL A 578 37.27 32.13 -18.33
N PHE A 579 37.45 32.93 -17.28
CA PHE A 579 37.59 34.39 -17.41
C PHE A 579 38.97 34.92 -17.07
N ASP A 580 39.59 34.45 -15.97
CA ASP A 580 40.82 35.06 -15.46
C ASP A 580 42.08 34.49 -16.13
N LEU A 581 42.12 33.18 -16.37
CA LEU A 581 43.27 32.48 -16.93
C LEU A 581 43.65 32.97 -18.33
N PRO A 582 42.73 33.10 -19.32
CA PRO A 582 43.09 33.58 -20.66
C PRO A 582 43.64 35.01 -20.64
N LYS A 583 43.04 35.89 -19.83
CA LYS A 583 43.43 37.30 -19.73
C LYS A 583 44.79 37.48 -19.05
N ARG A 584 45.10 36.67 -18.03
CA ARG A 584 46.33 36.79 -17.24
C ARG A 584 47.52 36.08 -17.86
N ILE A 585 47.31 34.99 -18.61
CA ILE A 585 48.37 34.36 -19.42
C ILE A 585 48.88 35.36 -20.48
N GLN A 586 47.98 36.10 -21.15
CA GLN A 586 48.37 37.13 -22.12
C GLN A 586 49.23 38.25 -21.50
N ARG A 587 49.06 38.52 -20.20
CA ARG A 587 49.85 39.51 -19.44
C ARG A 587 51.12 38.94 -18.81
N ALA A 588 51.43 37.67 -19.05
CA ALA A 588 52.55 36.95 -18.44
C ALA A 588 52.60 37.04 -16.90
N ASP A 589 51.44 36.99 -16.24
CA ASP A 589 51.33 36.99 -14.77
C ASP A 589 51.73 35.63 -14.18
N VAL A 590 53.05 35.43 -14.02
CA VAL A 590 53.64 34.17 -13.56
C VAL A 590 53.17 33.80 -12.14
N GLY A 591 52.96 34.79 -11.27
CA GLY A 591 52.50 34.56 -9.89
C GLY A 591 51.10 33.96 -9.86
N PHE A 592 50.19 34.48 -10.67
CA PHE A 592 48.83 33.93 -10.80
C PHE A 592 48.83 32.51 -11.37
N VAL A 593 49.62 32.25 -12.41
CA VAL A 593 49.72 30.91 -13.02
C VAL A 593 50.30 29.90 -12.03
N ASN A 594 51.25 30.31 -11.18
CA ASN A 594 51.76 29.45 -10.11
C ASN A 594 50.71 29.19 -9.02
N ALA A 595 49.95 30.22 -8.61
CA ALA A 595 48.86 30.06 -7.64
C ALA A 595 47.77 29.09 -8.12
N CYS A 596 47.45 29.13 -9.42
CA CYS A 596 46.43 28.29 -10.04
C CYS A 596 47.00 26.99 -10.64
N SER A 597 48.24 26.63 -10.32
CA SER A 597 48.93 25.51 -10.96
C SER A 597 48.23 24.17 -10.71
N PHE A 598 47.49 24.06 -9.61
CA PHE A 598 46.70 22.87 -9.26
C PHE A 598 45.57 22.59 -10.27
N LEU A 599 45.07 23.62 -10.97
CA LEU A 599 44.08 23.48 -12.04
C LEU A 599 44.75 23.21 -13.40
N VAL A 600 45.83 23.93 -13.70
CA VAL A 600 46.39 24.02 -15.06
C VAL A 600 47.47 22.96 -15.32
N LEU A 601 48.39 22.71 -14.38
CA LEU A 601 49.57 21.86 -14.64
C LEU A 601 49.27 20.36 -14.72
N ARG A 602 48.07 19.93 -14.29
CA ARG A 602 47.63 18.52 -14.34
C ARG A 602 47.24 18.07 -15.75
N TYR A 603 46.77 19.02 -16.56
CA TYR A 603 46.23 18.77 -17.89
C TYR A 603 47.18 19.26 -18.98
N ARG A 604 46.94 18.83 -20.22
CA ARG A 604 47.66 19.37 -21.38
C ARG A 604 47.23 20.82 -21.63
N PRO A 605 48.12 21.67 -22.16
CA PRO A 605 47.73 23.02 -22.57
C PRO A 605 46.59 22.99 -23.59
N GLY A 606 45.57 23.83 -23.40
CA GLY A 606 44.38 23.93 -24.25
C GLY A 606 43.19 23.05 -23.86
N VAL A 607 43.32 22.18 -22.84
CA VAL A 607 42.24 21.33 -22.31
C VAL A 607 42.03 21.50 -20.79
N GLU A 608 42.43 22.65 -20.25
CA GLU A 608 42.36 22.98 -18.82
C GLU A 608 40.93 23.00 -18.28
N ALA A 609 39.93 23.26 -19.15
CA ALA A 609 38.51 23.20 -18.81
C ALA A 609 38.08 21.83 -18.27
N PHE A 610 38.84 20.77 -18.56
CA PHE A 610 38.59 19.44 -18.00
C PHE A 610 38.69 19.40 -16.47
N ALA A 611 39.47 20.31 -15.85
CA ALA A 611 39.53 20.46 -14.40
C ALA A 611 38.13 20.74 -13.79
N VAL A 612 37.36 21.60 -14.44
CA VAL A 612 35.99 21.96 -14.01
C VAL A 612 35.04 20.78 -14.20
N ILE A 613 35.19 20.02 -15.29
CA ILE A 613 34.39 18.82 -15.55
C ILE A 613 34.61 17.77 -14.45
N VAL A 614 35.86 17.55 -14.02
CA VAL A 614 36.18 16.62 -12.93
C VAL A 614 35.60 17.10 -11.61
N LEU A 615 35.69 18.40 -11.29
CA LEU A 615 35.08 18.96 -10.07
C LEU A 615 33.55 18.82 -10.08
N LEU A 616 32.90 19.10 -11.20
CA LEU A 616 31.46 18.91 -11.36
C LEU A 616 31.07 17.45 -11.18
N ARG A 617 31.81 16.51 -11.79
CA ARG A 617 31.61 15.08 -11.60
C ARG A 617 31.77 14.68 -10.13
N ASN A 618 32.76 15.22 -9.41
CA ASN A 618 32.96 14.90 -8.00
C ASN A 618 31.75 15.29 -7.14
N ILE A 619 31.10 16.43 -7.43
CA ILE A 619 29.85 16.83 -6.78
C ILE A 619 28.69 15.89 -7.18
N LEU A 620 28.53 15.58 -8.46
CA LEU A 620 27.44 14.72 -8.92
C LEU A 620 27.54 13.30 -8.37
N VAL A 621 28.76 12.78 -8.23
CA VAL A 621 29.04 11.49 -7.60
C VAL A 621 28.61 11.50 -6.14
N THR A 622 28.92 12.53 -5.35
CA THR A 622 28.47 12.59 -3.93
C THR A 622 26.98 12.85 -3.79
N LEU A 623 26.35 13.48 -4.78
CA LEU A 623 24.90 13.68 -4.79
C LEU A 623 24.12 12.41 -5.16
N SER A 624 24.74 11.41 -5.79
CA SER A 624 24.02 10.25 -6.29
C SER A 624 23.27 9.46 -5.21
N PRO A 625 23.83 9.20 -4.01
CA PRO A 625 23.13 8.45 -2.97
C PRO A 625 21.94 9.20 -2.35
N LEU A 626 21.76 10.50 -2.63
CA LEU A 626 20.59 11.26 -2.16
C LEU A 626 19.31 10.92 -2.95
N ILE A 627 19.43 10.30 -4.13
CA ILE A 627 18.26 9.89 -4.91
C ILE A 627 17.51 8.81 -4.12
N THR A 628 16.21 9.03 -3.91
CA THR A 628 15.36 8.15 -3.10
C THR A 628 15.20 6.76 -3.69
N SER A 629 15.21 6.64 -5.02
CA SER A 629 15.26 5.37 -5.74
C SER A 629 16.69 4.87 -5.84
N GLN A 630 16.90 3.61 -5.43
CA GLN A 630 18.16 2.89 -5.57
C GLN A 630 18.59 2.75 -7.04
N ALA A 631 17.66 2.39 -7.92
CA ALA A 631 17.89 2.31 -9.37
C ALA A 631 18.29 3.67 -9.94
N GLY A 632 17.63 4.75 -9.52
CA GLY A 632 17.97 6.12 -9.92
C GLY A 632 19.38 6.55 -9.45
N SER A 633 19.73 6.24 -8.20
CA SER A 633 21.06 6.51 -7.63
C SER A 633 22.16 5.77 -8.40
N LEU A 634 21.97 4.47 -8.67
CA LEU A 634 22.89 3.64 -9.44
C LEU A 634 23.07 4.15 -10.86
N LEU A 635 21.96 4.50 -11.53
CA LEU A 635 21.99 5.02 -12.89
C LEU A 635 22.71 6.37 -12.97
N LEU A 636 22.46 7.30 -12.04
CA LEU A 636 23.15 8.59 -12.00
C LEU A 636 24.66 8.40 -11.79
N LEU A 637 25.05 7.57 -10.82
CA LEU A 637 26.46 7.31 -10.53
C LEU A 637 27.16 6.69 -11.75
N CYS A 638 26.57 5.64 -12.35
CA CYS A 638 27.07 5.04 -13.58
C CYS A 638 27.22 6.08 -14.70
N THR A 639 26.19 6.89 -14.93
CA THR A 639 26.19 7.88 -16.01
C THR A 639 27.32 8.88 -15.83
N CYS A 640 27.53 9.39 -14.60
CA CYS A 640 28.63 10.30 -14.30
C CYS A 640 30.01 9.67 -14.59
N LEU A 641 30.21 8.41 -14.17
CA LEU A 641 31.46 7.67 -14.39
C LEU A 641 31.71 7.34 -15.86
N TYR A 642 30.68 6.95 -16.61
CA TYR A 642 30.79 6.67 -18.05
C TYR A 642 31.10 7.93 -18.86
N ILE A 643 30.46 9.07 -18.54
CA ILE A 643 30.73 10.36 -19.22
C ILE A 643 32.20 10.76 -19.02
N THR A 644 32.73 10.67 -17.80
CA THR A 644 34.14 11.00 -17.57
C THR A 644 35.09 9.99 -18.19
N PHE A 645 34.78 8.69 -18.13
CA PHE A 645 35.56 7.64 -18.79
C PHE A 645 35.69 7.88 -20.30
N CYS A 646 34.56 8.14 -20.99
CA CYS A 646 34.55 8.45 -22.42
C CYS A 646 35.33 9.74 -22.72
N GLY A 647 35.16 10.76 -21.87
CA GLY A 647 35.89 12.02 -22.01
C GLY A 647 37.40 11.84 -21.89
N VAL A 648 37.88 11.06 -20.91
CA VAL A 648 39.31 10.76 -20.74
C VAL A 648 39.84 9.95 -21.92
N ALA A 649 39.09 8.95 -22.39
CA ALA A 649 39.48 8.10 -23.52
C ALA A 649 39.60 8.88 -24.84
N PHE A 650 38.69 9.83 -25.07
CA PHE A 650 38.62 10.65 -26.27
C PHE A 650 39.63 11.80 -26.26
N TRP A 651 39.60 12.67 -25.24
CA TRP A 651 40.41 13.90 -25.21
C TRP A 651 41.83 13.69 -24.67
N GLN A 652 42.08 12.63 -23.89
CA GLN A 652 43.33 12.42 -23.15
C GLN A 652 43.83 13.68 -22.43
N PRO A 653 43.00 14.25 -21.54
CA PRO A 653 43.23 15.57 -21.00
C PRO A 653 44.48 15.63 -20.11
N TRP A 654 44.87 14.49 -19.50
CA TRP A 654 46.02 14.40 -18.62
C TRP A 654 47.33 14.73 -19.33
N ARG A 655 48.22 15.42 -18.60
CA ARG A 655 49.50 15.88 -19.12
C ARG A 655 50.40 14.76 -19.63
N THR A 656 50.35 13.58 -19.00
CA THR A 656 51.13 12.40 -19.40
C THR A 656 50.22 11.26 -19.85
N LYS A 657 50.72 10.43 -20.77
CA LYS A 657 49.99 9.25 -21.23
C LYS A 657 49.80 8.23 -20.12
N LEU A 658 50.81 8.06 -19.26
CA LEU A 658 50.73 7.15 -18.10
C LEU A 658 49.57 7.54 -17.18
N ALA A 659 49.44 8.82 -16.83
CA ALA A 659 48.33 9.33 -16.02
C ALA A 659 46.95 9.13 -16.70
N THR A 660 46.89 9.16 -18.03
CA THR A 660 45.65 8.86 -18.77
C THR A 660 45.28 7.39 -18.63
N TYR A 661 46.23 6.47 -18.79
CA TYR A 661 45.98 5.04 -18.71
C TYR A 661 45.64 4.60 -17.29
N THR A 662 46.32 5.14 -16.27
CA THR A 662 46.00 4.85 -14.87
C THR A 662 44.58 5.30 -14.53
N ASP A 663 44.15 6.49 -14.96
CA ASP A 663 42.79 6.99 -14.75
C ASP A 663 41.73 6.12 -15.43
N LEU A 664 41.99 5.69 -16.68
CA LEU A 664 41.09 4.79 -17.42
C LEU A 664 40.95 3.43 -16.74
N VAL A 665 42.04 2.84 -16.23
CA VAL A 665 42.02 1.57 -15.51
C VAL A 665 41.23 1.70 -14.20
N MET A 666 41.45 2.78 -13.44
CA MET A 666 40.72 3.03 -12.19
C MET A 666 39.22 3.26 -12.43
N HIS A 667 38.85 4.02 -13.47
CA HIS A 667 37.46 4.21 -13.87
C HIS A 667 36.82 2.89 -14.33
N ALA A 668 37.51 2.09 -15.14
CA ALA A 668 37.01 0.80 -15.59
C ALA A 668 36.78 -0.17 -14.42
N GLY A 669 37.68 -0.19 -13.44
CA GLY A 669 37.49 -0.97 -12.21
C GLY A 669 36.29 -0.51 -11.40
N SER A 670 36.12 0.81 -11.22
CA SER A 670 34.97 1.40 -10.53
C SER A 670 33.64 1.07 -11.23
N LEU A 671 33.61 1.17 -12.56
CA LEU A 671 32.43 0.84 -13.37
C LEU A 671 32.09 -0.65 -13.30
N LEU A 672 33.09 -1.53 -13.36
CA LEU A 672 32.90 -2.97 -13.25
C LEU A 672 32.27 -3.36 -11.91
N VAL A 673 32.78 -2.80 -10.80
CA VAL A 673 32.20 -3.01 -9.47
C VAL A 673 30.74 -2.55 -9.43
N LEU A 674 30.47 -1.35 -9.95
CA LEU A 674 29.14 -0.76 -9.91
C LEU A 674 28.13 -1.52 -10.78
N ASP A 675 28.54 -1.96 -11.97
CA ASP A 675 27.72 -2.75 -12.88
C ASP A 675 27.44 -4.15 -12.30
N MET A 676 28.41 -4.76 -11.61
CA MET A 676 28.18 -6.01 -10.89
C MET A 676 27.25 -5.82 -9.68
N GLY A 677 27.40 -4.73 -8.92
CA GLY A 677 26.59 -4.44 -7.73
C GLY A 677 25.08 -4.34 -8.00
N LYS A 678 24.68 -3.98 -9.23
CA LYS A 678 23.27 -3.91 -9.65
C LYS A 678 22.56 -5.26 -9.62
N PHE A 679 23.26 -6.36 -9.89
CA PHE A 679 22.66 -7.71 -9.86
C PHE A 679 22.29 -8.15 -8.45
N TYR A 680 22.92 -7.55 -7.43
CA TYR A 680 22.70 -7.85 -6.02
C TYR A 680 21.86 -6.78 -5.31
N ALA A 681 21.45 -5.73 -6.03
CA ALA A 681 20.58 -4.70 -5.49
C ALA A 681 19.17 -5.28 -5.25
N PRO A 682 18.59 -5.14 -4.04
CA PRO A 682 17.27 -5.66 -3.73
C PRO A 682 16.20 -4.98 -4.61
N ALA A 683 15.55 -5.76 -5.48
CA ALA A 683 14.53 -5.24 -6.40
C ALA A 683 13.19 -4.88 -5.72
N ALA A 684 13.03 -5.21 -4.43
CA ALA A 684 11.79 -5.05 -3.68
C ALA A 684 11.44 -3.58 -3.36
N GLU A 685 12.41 -2.67 -3.25
CA GLU A 685 12.15 -1.26 -2.88
C GLU A 685 11.63 -0.41 -4.06
N ASP A 686 12.17 -0.62 -5.27
CA ASP A 686 11.91 0.23 -6.45
C ASP A 686 11.01 -0.44 -7.51
N GLY A 687 10.63 -1.69 -7.28
CA GLY A 687 9.96 -2.55 -8.25
C GLY A 687 10.90 -3.09 -9.33
N TYR A 688 10.71 -4.35 -9.69
CA TYR A 688 11.56 -5.07 -10.66
C TYR A 688 11.74 -4.34 -12.00
N THR A 689 10.70 -3.64 -12.47
CA THR A 689 10.72 -2.90 -13.74
C THR A 689 11.77 -1.80 -13.79
N LEU A 690 11.88 -0.99 -12.72
CA LEU A 690 12.82 0.13 -12.68
C LEU A 690 14.27 -0.37 -12.63
N MET A 691 14.50 -1.46 -11.91
CA MET A 691 15.81 -2.11 -11.84
C MET A 691 16.23 -2.70 -13.19
N ILE A 692 15.30 -3.32 -13.93
CA ILE A 692 15.57 -3.83 -15.29
C ILE A 692 15.95 -2.67 -16.23
N ILE A 693 15.23 -1.55 -16.19
CA ILE A 693 15.56 -0.36 -16.99
C ILE A 693 16.97 0.14 -16.67
N CYS A 694 17.34 0.20 -15.39
CA CYS A 694 18.69 0.59 -14.96
C CYS A 694 19.77 -0.34 -15.53
N ILE A 695 19.57 -1.67 -15.46
CA ILE A 695 20.53 -2.65 -15.99
C ILE A 695 20.67 -2.49 -17.52
N VAL A 696 19.55 -2.39 -18.26
CA VAL A 696 19.56 -2.21 -19.72
C VAL A 696 20.25 -0.91 -20.12
N ALA A 697 19.91 0.20 -19.46
CA ALA A 697 20.54 1.50 -19.72
C ALA A 697 22.05 1.44 -19.50
N SER A 698 22.52 0.77 -18.45
CA SER A 698 23.95 0.59 -18.24
C SER A 698 24.63 -0.33 -19.26
N GLY A 699 23.95 -1.37 -19.73
CA GLY A 699 24.45 -2.21 -20.82
C GLY A 699 24.66 -1.40 -22.11
N ILE A 700 23.73 -0.49 -22.43
CA ILE A 700 23.87 0.45 -23.55
C ILE A 700 25.08 1.36 -23.35
N MET A 701 25.27 1.91 -22.14
CA MET A 701 26.41 2.78 -21.81
C MET A 701 27.74 2.04 -21.90
N LEU A 702 27.81 0.77 -21.48
CA LEU A 702 28.99 -0.08 -21.63
C LEU A 702 29.36 -0.26 -23.10
N VAL A 703 28.38 -0.63 -23.95
CA VAL A 703 28.60 -0.78 -25.40
C VAL A 703 29.08 0.54 -26.01
N TRP A 704 28.43 1.66 -25.71
CA TRP A 704 28.87 2.98 -26.18
C TRP A 704 30.28 3.33 -25.72
N GLY A 705 30.62 3.08 -24.44
CA GLY A 705 31.95 3.31 -23.90
C GLY A 705 33.02 2.51 -24.64
N THR A 706 32.75 1.23 -24.91
CA THR A 706 33.68 0.39 -25.69
C THR A 706 33.87 0.90 -27.12
N VAL A 707 32.78 1.32 -27.79
CA VAL A 707 32.83 1.93 -29.13
C VAL A 707 33.66 3.20 -29.14
N VAL A 708 33.49 4.10 -28.16
CA VAL A 708 34.28 5.33 -28.04
C VAL A 708 35.76 5.02 -27.84
N VAL A 709 36.09 4.05 -26.99
CA VAL A 709 37.48 3.63 -26.76
C VAL A 709 38.10 3.05 -28.03
N LEU A 710 37.40 2.16 -28.73
CA LEU A 710 37.86 1.57 -30.00
C LEU A 710 38.01 2.61 -31.10
N TRP A 711 37.06 3.54 -31.21
CA TRP A 711 37.12 4.65 -32.15
C TRP A 711 38.30 5.57 -31.84
N ALA A 712 38.51 5.94 -30.58
CA ALA A 712 39.62 6.77 -30.15
C ALA A 712 40.96 6.08 -30.37
N ALA A 713 41.04 4.75 -30.23
CA ALA A 713 42.22 3.96 -30.55
C ALA A 713 42.47 3.91 -32.07
N ARG A 714 41.44 3.66 -32.88
CA ARG A 714 41.54 3.58 -34.36
C ARG A 714 41.92 4.91 -34.99
N HIS A 715 41.31 6.02 -34.56
CA HIS A 715 41.61 7.36 -35.09
C HIS A 715 43.05 7.79 -34.79
N ARG A 716 43.71 7.14 -33.82
CA ARG A 716 45.13 7.31 -33.49
C ARG A 716 46.08 6.41 -34.29
N PHE A 717 45.62 5.29 -34.84
CA PHE A 717 46.43 4.49 -35.78
C PHE A 717 46.49 5.13 -37.17
N LEU A 718 45.56 6.03 -37.49
CA LEU A 718 45.43 6.71 -38.78
C LEU A 718 46.10 8.10 -38.83
N LYS A 719 46.60 8.62 -37.69
CA LYS A 719 47.40 9.85 -37.57
C LYS A 719 48.80 9.49 -37.10
#